data_AF-A0A6G1XAZ7-F1
#
_entry.id   AF-A0A6G1XAZ7-F1
#
_cell.length_a   1.000
_cell.length_b   1.000
_cell.length_c   1.000
_cell.angle_alpha   90.00
_cell.angle_beta   90.00
_cell.angle_gamma   90.00
#
_symmetry.space_group_name_H-M   'P 1'
#
loop_
_entity.id
_entity.type
_entity.pdbx_description
1 polymer ?
#
loop_
_entity_poly.entity_id
_entity_poly.type
_entity_poly.pdbx_seq_one_letter_code
_entity_poly.pdbx_strand_id
1 'polypeptide(L)'
;MDLKGLQSKFYIAIILSFFIFVPMVLSAFYVESLAILIGILFFGSALFFIVLYMTLKSMLKPMIQMEKATNEVASGNLSFDESGEMGELSQSFDQMVSSIHQLIQKTNGLSDEVTISSDELSLVIKEIRDISDRVTDSIRQISNGSISQTEQAKESLGAMVNLQETISEVSEKVLNLSNVASNASEEAEDGKGYIDQNIDQMAMINESVHKLAKFIEKLNSQTSEIDNIIEVITNISKQTNLLALNASIEAARAGDHGKGFMVVADEVKKLADESEQSANQISSIIHEVNENALQAVDYTKVLTAETDKGTSVANDTSKKLLNIIDSIQHISSEFNTLYELSNTISNHSTNVSELMNQTIQISEENTIEVETVAASSEENLASMEQMQEMSDRLNRHAKDLRLYVSQFDRTKQFKLGLSLPTAYHGWMGALVETTKKETLKHEHMDTLFLTSKNASEQHRDMREFLDADVDAVVILPHDDSVTPLVEEAYSKGIDVLILDRDLNTSKYTVYLGGDNEETGRGSAEVLVDTLKQEKGEVNGRIIEIKGVQAPISDIRRKGFINMIEKYPGIELVASEFGDFDREKAYKVTKRLLKEHHDAEFVYSHDDDMTMGIVRAIRDLGKENEVRILSCAGMKDVYKMIKNHERPKILVSVTYSPTMGATAVDFMTKYLEKKELVGNWTKIDDKKYIIPGIKVTERNIEKHYDPNAKW
;
A
#
# COMPACT_ATOMS: atom_id res chain seq x y z
N MET A 1 91.29 -46.70 142.76
CA MET A 1 89.82 -46.63 142.94
C MET A 1 89.45 -45.17 142.73
N ASP A 2 88.56 -44.77 141.82
CA ASP A 2 87.23 -45.33 141.59
C ASP A 2 86.76 -45.05 140.14
N LEU A 3 86.63 -46.11 139.31
CA LEU A 3 86.31 -46.04 137.87
C LEU A 3 84.82 -45.86 137.56
N LYS A 4 83.93 -45.80 138.56
CA LYS A 4 82.47 -45.71 138.36
C LYS A 4 81.93 -44.31 138.06
N GLY A 5 82.68 -43.24 138.32
CA GLY A 5 82.24 -41.86 138.10
C GLY A 5 82.32 -41.35 136.65
N LEU A 6 83.15 -41.96 135.80
CA LEU A 6 83.42 -41.45 134.44
C LEU A 6 82.43 -41.97 133.39
N GLN A 7 81.86 -43.17 133.56
CA GLN A 7 80.89 -43.73 132.60
C GLN A 7 79.52 -43.02 132.66
N SER A 8 79.05 -42.61 133.85
CA SER A 8 77.74 -41.95 134.01
C SER A 8 77.67 -40.58 133.30
N LYS A 9 78.74 -39.78 133.36
CA LYS A 9 78.77 -38.46 132.70
C LYS A 9 78.83 -38.56 131.18
N PHE A 10 79.42 -39.62 130.63
CA PHE A 10 79.49 -39.85 129.18
C PHE A 10 78.11 -40.22 128.59
N TYR A 11 77.34 -41.06 129.28
CA TYR A 11 75.97 -41.40 128.87
C TYR A 11 75.01 -40.20 128.91
N ILE A 12 75.13 -39.34 129.92
CA ILE A 12 74.29 -38.13 130.02
C ILE A 12 74.59 -37.14 128.89
N ALA A 13 75.87 -36.96 128.52
CA ALA A 13 76.25 -36.09 127.40
C ALA A 13 75.73 -36.60 126.04
N ILE A 14 75.74 -37.93 125.82
CA ILE A 14 75.19 -38.52 124.59
C ILE A 14 73.66 -38.33 124.52
N ILE A 15 72.94 -38.57 125.62
CA ILE A 15 71.48 -38.40 125.66
C ILE A 15 71.08 -36.93 125.44
N LEU A 16 71.79 -35.98 126.06
CA LEU A 16 71.56 -34.54 125.85
C LEU A 16 71.87 -34.10 124.42
N SER A 17 72.92 -34.65 123.78
CA SER A 17 73.20 -34.37 122.38
C SER A 17 72.09 -34.89 121.45
N PHE A 18 71.50 -36.04 121.77
CA PHE A 18 70.41 -36.63 120.99
C PHE A 18 69.13 -35.78 121.08
N PHE A 19 68.82 -35.23 122.26
CA PHE A 19 67.64 -34.38 122.46
C PHE A 19 67.75 -32.99 121.83
N ILE A 20 68.95 -32.50 121.53
CA ILE A 20 69.16 -31.19 120.87
C ILE A 20 69.35 -31.36 119.36
N PHE A 21 70.10 -32.38 118.94
CA PHE A 21 70.48 -32.54 117.54
C PHE A 21 69.33 -33.10 116.69
N VAL A 22 68.51 -34.02 117.23
CA VAL A 22 67.40 -34.62 116.47
C VAL A 22 66.31 -33.59 116.13
N PRO A 23 65.82 -32.73 117.06
CA PRO A 23 64.85 -31.69 116.72
C PRO A 23 65.40 -30.62 115.75
N MET A 24 66.70 -30.30 115.85
CA MET A 24 67.36 -29.31 114.98
C MET A 24 67.52 -29.81 113.55
N VAL A 25 67.84 -31.09 113.36
CA VAL A 25 67.89 -31.71 112.01
C VAL A 25 66.46 -31.83 111.45
N LEU A 26 65.49 -32.22 112.27
CA LEU A 26 64.08 -32.29 111.84
C LEU A 26 63.54 -30.91 111.42
N SER A 27 63.82 -29.83 112.16
CA SER A 27 63.36 -28.49 111.81
C SER A 27 63.98 -27.95 110.52
N ALA A 28 65.25 -28.26 110.25
CA ALA A 28 65.89 -27.91 108.97
C ALA A 28 65.21 -28.60 107.77
N PHE A 29 64.85 -29.89 107.90
CA PHE A 29 64.10 -30.61 106.87
C PHE A 29 62.68 -30.05 106.65
N TYR A 30 62.02 -29.54 107.69
CA TYR A 30 60.69 -28.90 107.56
C TYR A 30 60.75 -27.56 106.81
N VAL A 31 61.83 -26.77 106.99
CA VAL A 31 61.97 -25.47 106.30
C VAL A 31 62.30 -25.65 104.82
N GLU A 32 63.19 -26.60 104.47
CA GLU A 32 63.51 -26.90 103.06
C GLU A 32 62.31 -27.49 102.30
N SER A 33 61.57 -28.42 102.93
CA SER A 33 60.36 -28.99 102.32
C SER A 33 59.22 -27.97 102.15
N LEU A 34 59.08 -27.01 103.07
CA LEU A 34 58.10 -25.92 102.96
C LEU A 34 58.46 -24.92 101.85
N ALA A 35 59.75 -24.59 101.69
CA ALA A 35 60.21 -23.69 100.62
C ALA A 35 60.01 -24.29 99.22
N ILE A 36 60.27 -25.60 99.05
CA ILE A 36 60.00 -26.32 97.80
C ILE A 36 58.50 -26.35 97.49
N LEU A 37 57.64 -26.59 98.49
CA LEU A 37 56.18 -26.57 98.33
C LEU A 37 55.67 -25.20 97.88
N ILE A 38 56.16 -24.11 98.48
CA ILE A 38 55.80 -22.74 98.08
C ILE A 38 56.28 -22.44 96.66
N GLY A 39 57.49 -22.89 96.29
CA GLY A 39 58.02 -22.74 94.93
C GLY A 39 57.17 -23.47 93.88
N ILE A 40 56.74 -24.71 94.17
CA ILE A 40 55.85 -25.49 93.29
C ILE A 40 54.48 -24.83 93.16
N LEU A 41 53.91 -24.31 94.26
CA LEU A 41 52.64 -23.59 94.23
C LEU A 41 52.74 -22.27 93.46
N PHE A 42 53.85 -21.54 93.59
CA PHE A 42 54.08 -20.31 92.84
C PHE A 42 54.28 -20.57 91.34
N PHE A 43 55.12 -21.53 90.95
CA PHE A 43 55.28 -21.92 89.55
C PHE A 43 54.01 -22.54 88.95
N GLY A 44 53.31 -23.36 89.73
CA GLY A 44 52.03 -23.95 89.32
C GLY A 44 50.95 -22.90 89.08
N SER A 45 50.86 -21.90 89.95
CA SER A 45 49.93 -20.77 89.77
C SER A 45 50.34 -19.86 88.61
N ALA A 46 51.62 -19.52 88.46
CA ALA A 46 52.10 -18.73 87.33
C ALA A 46 51.83 -19.44 85.99
N LEU A 47 52.12 -20.75 85.91
CA LEU A 47 51.83 -21.56 84.73
C LEU A 47 50.32 -21.65 84.47
N PHE A 48 49.50 -21.82 85.51
CA PHE A 48 48.04 -21.80 85.38
C PHE A 48 47.55 -20.47 84.80
N PHE A 49 48.02 -19.33 85.31
CA PHE A 49 47.63 -18.01 84.78
C PHE A 49 48.13 -17.76 83.36
N ILE A 50 49.32 -18.25 82.98
CA ILE A 50 49.82 -18.15 81.61
C ILE A 50 48.98 -18.99 80.65
N VAL A 51 48.70 -20.26 81.02
CA VAL A 51 47.84 -21.14 80.20
C VAL A 51 46.44 -20.57 80.11
N LEU A 52 45.88 -20.07 81.22
CA LEU A 52 44.57 -19.40 81.25
C LEU A 52 44.56 -18.14 80.37
N TYR A 53 45.61 -17.33 80.41
CA TYR A 53 45.71 -16.16 79.54
C TYR A 53 45.80 -16.55 78.06
N MET A 54 46.59 -17.57 77.72
CA MET A 54 46.72 -18.05 76.33
C MET A 54 45.42 -18.66 75.82
N THR A 55 44.70 -19.46 76.61
CA THR A 55 43.40 -20.02 76.22
C THR A 55 42.33 -18.94 76.10
N LEU A 56 42.24 -18.02 77.07
CA LEU A 56 41.32 -16.88 77.00
C LEU A 56 41.62 -15.99 75.79
N LYS A 57 42.88 -15.70 75.50
CA LYS A 57 43.28 -14.89 74.33
C LYS A 57 42.97 -15.60 73.01
N SER A 58 43.21 -16.91 72.94
CA SER A 58 42.91 -17.72 71.75
C SER A 58 41.41 -17.89 71.50
N MET A 59 40.57 -17.78 72.53
CA MET A 59 39.10 -17.85 72.39
C MET A 59 38.45 -16.48 72.19
N LEU A 60 38.86 -15.46 72.95
CA LEU A 60 38.23 -14.13 72.94
C LEU A 60 38.61 -13.30 71.71
N LYS A 61 39.85 -13.40 71.22
CA LYS A 61 40.30 -12.57 70.08
C LYS A 61 39.49 -12.88 68.81
N PRO A 62 39.29 -14.14 68.38
CA PRO A 62 38.44 -14.44 67.22
C PRO A 62 36.97 -14.11 67.44
N MET A 63 36.42 -14.24 68.67
CA MET A 63 35.03 -13.84 68.96
C MET A 63 34.81 -12.33 68.78
N ILE A 64 35.77 -11.51 69.21
CA ILE A 64 35.72 -10.05 69.02
C ILE A 64 35.87 -9.69 67.53
N GLN A 65 36.67 -10.43 66.77
CA GLN A 65 36.78 -10.23 65.32
C GLN A 65 35.48 -10.63 64.60
N MET A 66 34.85 -11.73 65.00
CA MET A 66 33.58 -12.16 64.42
C MET A 66 32.42 -11.24 64.81
N GLU A 67 32.45 -10.68 66.03
CA GLU A 67 31.53 -9.61 66.44
C GLU A 67 31.67 -8.39 65.52
N LYS A 68 32.91 -7.96 65.23
CA LYS A 68 33.16 -6.88 64.28
C LYS A 68 32.71 -7.23 62.86
N ALA A 69 33.06 -8.40 62.36
CA ALA A 69 32.65 -8.88 61.04
C ALA A 69 31.13 -8.93 60.90
N THR A 70 30.44 -9.43 61.94
CA THR A 70 28.98 -9.48 61.99
C THR A 70 28.38 -8.08 62.04
N ASN A 71 28.99 -7.15 62.78
CA ASN A 71 28.54 -5.75 62.81
C ASN A 71 28.77 -5.03 61.47
N GLU A 72 29.86 -5.32 60.76
CA GLU A 72 30.13 -4.79 59.42
C GLU A 72 29.10 -5.31 58.41
N VAL A 73 28.85 -6.63 58.39
CA VAL A 73 27.79 -7.25 57.56
C VAL A 73 26.40 -6.71 57.92
N ALA A 74 26.09 -6.55 59.22
CA ALA A 74 24.83 -5.97 59.69
C ALA A 74 24.68 -4.48 59.32
N SER A 75 25.79 -3.77 59.12
CA SER A 75 25.82 -2.39 58.63
C SER A 75 25.77 -2.28 57.09
N GLY A 76 25.70 -3.41 56.38
CA GLY A 76 25.62 -3.45 54.92
C GLY A 76 26.97 -3.47 54.20
N ASN A 77 28.08 -3.70 54.92
CA ASN A 77 29.39 -3.86 54.33
C ASN A 77 29.74 -5.34 54.14
N LEU A 78 29.44 -5.88 52.95
CA LEU A 78 29.76 -7.27 52.57
C LEU A 78 31.17 -7.45 51.99
N SER A 79 31.96 -6.37 51.87
CA SER A 79 33.33 -6.39 51.36
C SER A 79 34.38 -6.66 52.44
N PHE A 80 33.94 -7.03 53.64
CA PHE A 80 34.81 -7.24 54.79
C PHE A 80 35.56 -8.58 54.69
N ASP A 81 36.88 -8.52 54.50
CA ASP A 81 37.78 -9.68 54.47
C ASP A 81 38.66 -9.68 55.73
N GLU A 82 38.16 -10.25 56.83
CA GLU A 82 39.03 -10.77 57.90
C GLU A 82 38.87 -12.29 57.97
N SER A 83 39.72 -12.99 57.22
CA SER A 83 39.94 -14.42 57.35
C SER A 83 40.55 -14.72 58.73
N GLY A 84 39.71 -15.17 59.67
CA GLY A 84 40.08 -15.48 61.05
C GLY A 84 40.51 -16.94 61.26
N GLU A 85 41.35 -17.17 62.27
CA GLU A 85 41.84 -18.50 62.70
C GLU A 85 40.77 -19.31 63.47
N MET A 86 39.56 -19.46 62.91
CA MET A 86 38.42 -20.11 63.57
C MET A 86 37.74 -21.21 62.72
N GLY A 87 38.52 -22.12 62.15
CA GLY A 87 38.04 -23.42 61.61
C GLY A 87 36.69 -23.39 60.88
N GLU A 88 35.75 -24.26 61.28
CA GLU A 88 34.43 -24.42 60.65
C GLU A 88 33.47 -23.24 60.85
N LEU A 89 33.65 -22.42 61.91
CA LEU A 89 32.75 -21.31 62.23
C LEU A 89 32.99 -20.10 61.32
N SER A 90 34.27 -19.76 61.06
CA SER A 90 34.63 -18.76 60.06
C SER A 90 34.12 -19.17 58.68
N GLN A 91 34.31 -20.44 58.31
CA GLN A 91 33.82 -20.97 57.03
C GLN A 91 32.29 -20.88 56.90
N SER A 92 31.55 -21.14 57.98
CA SER A 92 30.08 -21.00 58.01
C SER A 92 29.64 -19.53 57.88
N PHE A 93 30.38 -18.60 58.49
CA PHE A 93 30.15 -17.16 58.35
C PHE A 93 30.43 -16.67 56.92
N ASP A 94 31.56 -17.07 56.34
CA ASP A 94 31.92 -16.74 54.95
C ASP A 94 30.88 -17.27 53.96
N GLN A 95 30.38 -18.49 54.18
CA GLN A 95 29.32 -19.08 53.38
C GLN A 95 28.00 -18.32 53.51
N MET A 96 27.66 -17.81 54.70
CA MET A 96 26.49 -16.95 54.92
C MET A 96 26.66 -15.62 54.17
N VAL A 97 27.80 -14.94 54.31
CA VAL A 97 28.11 -13.68 53.61
C VAL A 97 28.05 -13.87 52.09
N SER A 98 28.66 -14.96 51.57
CA SER A 98 28.59 -15.31 50.15
C SER A 98 27.16 -15.57 49.67
N SER A 99 26.34 -16.27 50.47
CA SER A 99 24.93 -16.52 50.13
C SER A 99 24.11 -15.23 50.11
N ILE A 100 24.37 -14.30 51.03
CA ILE A 100 23.74 -12.98 51.05
C ILE A 100 24.17 -12.18 49.81
N HIS A 101 25.46 -12.21 49.45
CA HIS A 101 25.96 -11.54 48.25
C HIS A 101 25.31 -12.08 46.97
N GLN A 102 25.18 -13.41 46.85
CA GLN A 102 24.47 -14.03 45.72
C GLN A 102 22.97 -13.67 45.68
N LEU A 103 22.29 -13.60 46.84
CA LEU A 103 20.91 -13.16 46.92
C LEU A 103 20.75 -11.71 46.47
N ILE A 104 21.65 -10.83 46.89
CA ILE A 104 21.69 -9.41 46.47
C ILE A 104 21.89 -9.29 44.97
N GLN A 105 22.90 -9.95 44.41
CA GLN A 105 23.16 -9.94 42.97
C GLN A 105 21.96 -10.45 42.17
N LYS A 106 21.37 -11.57 42.59
CA LYS A 106 20.18 -12.14 41.93
C LYS A 106 18.95 -11.23 42.07
N THR A 107 18.78 -10.57 43.20
CA THR A 107 17.65 -9.65 43.44
C THR A 107 17.81 -8.36 42.61
N ASN A 108 19.03 -7.83 42.49
CA ASN A 108 19.34 -6.71 41.60
C ASN A 108 19.05 -7.07 40.14
N GLY A 109 19.56 -8.21 39.66
CA GLY A 109 19.31 -8.68 38.29
C GLY A 109 17.83 -8.88 37.98
N LEU A 110 17.06 -9.45 38.92
CA LEU A 110 15.60 -9.59 38.77
C LEU A 110 14.88 -8.23 38.82
N SER A 111 15.32 -7.30 39.66
CA SER A 111 14.74 -5.95 39.72
C SER A 111 14.95 -5.21 38.41
N ASP A 112 16.16 -5.30 37.84
CA ASP A 112 16.46 -4.74 36.52
C ASP A 112 15.56 -5.39 35.46
N GLU A 113 15.45 -6.72 35.42
CA GLU A 113 14.57 -7.41 34.46
C GLU A 113 13.10 -6.95 34.57
N VAL A 114 12.59 -6.72 35.79
CA VAL A 114 11.23 -6.19 36.00
C VAL A 114 11.09 -4.74 35.54
N THR A 115 12.06 -3.87 35.83
CA THR A 115 12.07 -2.48 35.33
C THR A 115 12.04 -2.46 33.81
N ILE A 116 12.89 -3.28 33.18
CA ILE A 116 12.99 -3.42 31.72
C ILE A 116 11.67 -3.89 31.12
N SER A 117 11.09 -4.95 31.69
CA SER A 117 9.83 -5.51 31.23
C SER A 117 8.67 -4.51 31.37
N SER A 118 8.69 -3.68 32.43
CA SER A 118 7.68 -2.63 32.65
C SER A 118 7.84 -1.47 31.65
N ASP A 119 9.08 -1.08 31.34
CA ASP A 119 9.32 -0.04 30.32
C ASP A 119 8.92 -0.54 28.93
N GLU A 120 9.25 -1.79 28.59
CA GLU A 120 8.79 -2.43 27.34
C GLU A 120 7.26 -2.51 27.28
N LEU A 121 6.60 -2.91 28.37
CA LEU A 121 5.14 -2.95 28.46
C LEU A 121 4.53 -1.55 28.25
N SER A 122 5.13 -0.50 28.80
CA SER A 122 4.66 0.88 28.61
C SER A 122 4.75 1.35 27.16
N LEU A 123 5.80 0.92 26.43
CA LEU A 123 5.93 1.19 25.00
C LEU A 123 4.82 0.48 24.19
N VAL A 124 4.57 -0.80 24.50
CA VAL A 124 3.50 -1.58 23.86
C VAL A 124 2.12 -0.96 24.14
N ILE A 125 1.85 -0.54 25.38
CA ILE A 125 0.59 0.13 25.74
C ILE A 125 0.39 1.42 24.93
N LYS A 126 1.45 2.21 24.75
CA LYS A 126 1.39 3.43 23.94
C LYS A 126 1.09 3.11 22.47
N GLU A 127 1.75 2.10 21.92
CA GLU A 127 1.49 1.65 20.54
C GLU A 127 0.04 1.18 20.36
N ILE A 128 -0.50 0.42 21.33
CA ILE A 128 -1.90 -0.03 21.29
C ILE A 128 -2.86 1.16 21.37
N ARG A 129 -2.58 2.20 22.16
CA ARG A 129 -3.40 3.43 22.19
C ARG A 129 -3.42 4.13 20.83
N ASP A 130 -2.26 4.31 20.20
CA ASP A 130 -2.17 4.92 18.86
C ASP A 130 -2.93 4.08 17.82
N ILE A 131 -2.91 2.75 17.95
CA ILE A 131 -3.71 1.83 17.11
C ILE A 131 -5.20 2.02 17.39
N SER A 132 -5.63 2.08 18.65
CA SER A 132 -7.03 2.32 19.04
C SER A 132 -7.58 3.65 18.50
N ASP A 133 -6.78 4.73 18.52
CA ASP A 133 -7.16 6.01 17.94
C ASP A 133 -7.38 5.90 16.42
N ARG A 134 -6.47 5.20 15.73
CA ARG A 134 -6.61 4.93 14.29
C ARG A 134 -7.81 4.05 13.97
N VAL A 135 -8.13 3.10 14.83
CA VAL A 135 -9.34 2.27 14.72
C VAL A 135 -10.58 3.15 14.84
N THR A 136 -10.62 4.06 15.82
CA THR A 136 -11.72 5.03 16.00
C THR A 136 -11.91 5.93 14.77
N ASP A 137 -10.82 6.44 14.20
CA ASP A 137 -10.88 7.21 12.95
C ASP A 137 -11.44 6.38 11.79
N SER A 138 -11.03 5.12 11.68
CA SER A 138 -11.52 4.19 10.67
C SER A 138 -13.01 3.89 10.84
N ILE A 139 -13.48 3.69 12.07
CA ILE A 139 -14.89 3.52 12.41
C ILE A 139 -15.72 4.73 11.98
N ARG A 140 -15.22 5.95 12.22
CA ARG A 140 -15.90 7.19 11.79
C ARG A 140 -15.99 7.28 10.27
N GLN A 141 -14.95 6.87 9.55
CA GLN A 141 -14.98 6.82 8.09
C GLN A 141 -15.99 5.78 7.57
N ILE A 142 -16.03 4.58 8.17
CA ILE A 142 -16.99 3.53 7.82
C ILE A 142 -18.42 4.01 8.06
N SER A 143 -18.70 4.62 9.22
CA SER A 143 -20.01 5.18 9.56
C SER A 143 -20.49 6.20 8.52
N ASN A 144 -19.65 7.20 8.19
CA ASN A 144 -19.98 8.20 7.18
C ASN A 144 -20.15 7.56 5.79
N GLY A 145 -19.33 6.56 5.47
CA GLY A 145 -19.44 5.78 4.23
C GLY A 145 -20.79 5.07 4.12
N SER A 146 -21.21 4.36 5.16
CA SER A 146 -22.49 3.66 5.22
C SER A 146 -23.68 4.61 5.09
N ILE A 147 -23.65 5.77 5.77
CA ILE A 147 -24.70 6.79 5.63
C ILE A 147 -24.78 7.30 4.19
N SER A 148 -23.63 7.61 3.58
CA SER A 148 -23.59 8.05 2.19
C SER A 148 -24.07 6.96 1.22
N GLN A 149 -23.77 5.69 1.50
CA GLN A 149 -24.18 4.56 0.69
C GLN A 149 -25.70 4.35 0.73
N THR A 150 -26.32 4.49 1.91
CA THR A 150 -27.77 4.48 2.07
C THR A 150 -28.45 5.59 1.26
N GLU A 151 -27.92 6.81 1.28
CA GLU A 151 -28.50 7.93 0.53
C GLU A 151 -28.42 7.71 -0.99
N GLN A 152 -27.25 7.29 -1.48
CA GLN A 152 -27.06 6.98 -2.90
C GLN A 152 -27.94 5.81 -3.38
N ALA A 153 -28.16 4.81 -2.53
CA ALA A 153 -29.05 3.70 -2.83
C ALA A 153 -30.53 4.16 -2.92
N LYS A 154 -30.95 5.08 -2.04
CA LYS A 154 -32.29 5.70 -2.10
C LYS A 154 -32.49 6.56 -3.35
N GLU A 155 -31.50 7.36 -3.72
CA GLU A 155 -31.54 8.12 -4.98
C GLU A 155 -31.65 7.19 -6.19
N SER A 156 -30.87 6.10 -6.19
CA SER A 156 -30.92 5.08 -7.25
C SER A 156 -32.27 4.38 -7.33
N LEU A 157 -32.90 4.07 -6.19
CA LEU A 157 -34.28 3.57 -6.15
C LEU A 157 -35.26 4.56 -6.78
N GLY A 158 -35.16 5.85 -6.46
CA GLY A 158 -35.97 6.89 -7.08
C GLY A 158 -35.79 6.94 -8.60
N ALA A 159 -34.56 6.80 -9.09
CA ALA A 159 -34.27 6.73 -10.52
C ALA A 159 -34.87 5.49 -11.19
N MET A 160 -34.87 4.33 -10.52
CA MET A 160 -35.47 3.09 -11.03
C MET A 160 -37.00 3.18 -11.13
N VAL A 161 -37.65 3.85 -10.17
CA VAL A 161 -39.09 4.13 -10.23
C VAL A 161 -39.44 5.00 -11.45
N ASN A 162 -38.69 6.09 -11.67
CA ASN A 162 -38.88 6.95 -12.85
C ASN A 162 -38.62 6.18 -14.17
N LEU A 163 -37.64 5.27 -14.17
CA LEU A 163 -37.36 4.42 -15.32
C LEU A 163 -38.51 3.44 -15.60
N GLN A 164 -39.15 2.89 -14.56
CA GLN A 164 -40.32 2.03 -14.69
C GLN A 164 -41.54 2.79 -15.25
N GLU A 165 -41.75 4.04 -14.85
CA GLU A 165 -42.78 4.88 -15.44
C GLU A 165 -42.49 5.14 -16.93
N THR A 166 -41.25 5.54 -17.24
CA THR A 166 -40.81 5.81 -18.62
C THR A 166 -40.94 4.58 -19.52
N ILE A 167 -40.56 3.39 -19.05
CA ILE A 167 -40.63 2.16 -19.85
C ILE A 167 -42.07 1.71 -20.07
N SER A 168 -42.97 2.00 -19.12
CA SER A 168 -44.41 1.79 -19.28
C SER A 168 -44.96 2.69 -20.39
N GLU A 169 -44.61 3.98 -20.41
CA GLU A 169 -45.01 4.89 -21.50
C GLU A 169 -44.47 4.46 -22.86
N VAL A 170 -43.20 4.01 -22.92
CA VAL A 170 -42.61 3.48 -24.16
C VAL A 170 -43.39 2.26 -24.64
N SER A 171 -43.74 1.34 -23.74
CA SER A 171 -44.51 0.13 -24.08
C SER A 171 -45.89 0.48 -24.66
N GLU A 172 -46.58 1.45 -24.08
CA GLU A 172 -47.87 1.94 -24.60
C GLU A 172 -47.71 2.56 -26.00
N LYS A 173 -46.67 3.37 -26.21
CA LYS A 173 -46.40 3.99 -27.53
C LYS A 173 -46.06 2.95 -28.59
N VAL A 174 -45.31 1.91 -28.25
CA VAL A 174 -44.98 0.80 -29.17
C VAL A 174 -46.26 0.06 -29.59
N LEU A 175 -47.17 -0.22 -28.65
CA LEU A 175 -48.46 -0.83 -28.97
C LEU A 175 -49.30 0.03 -29.92
N ASN A 176 -49.38 1.34 -29.65
CA ASN A 176 -50.08 2.27 -30.52
C ASN A 176 -49.46 2.35 -31.93
N LEU A 177 -48.13 2.38 -32.02
CA LEU A 177 -47.43 2.38 -33.31
C LEU A 177 -47.62 1.08 -34.10
N SER A 178 -47.67 -0.07 -33.41
CA SER A 178 -47.98 -1.36 -34.02
C SER A 178 -49.38 -1.37 -34.66
N ASN A 179 -50.39 -0.81 -33.97
CA ASN A 179 -51.73 -0.65 -34.52
C ASN A 179 -51.73 0.28 -35.75
N VAL A 180 -51.00 1.39 -35.72
CA VAL A 180 -50.88 2.31 -36.86
C VAL A 180 -50.21 1.64 -38.06
N ALA A 181 -49.15 0.86 -37.84
CA ALA A 181 -48.50 0.09 -38.91
C ALA A 181 -49.43 -0.97 -39.51
N SER A 182 -50.21 -1.68 -38.67
CA SER A 182 -51.21 -2.63 -39.15
C SER A 182 -52.24 -1.96 -40.07
N ASN A 183 -52.82 -0.83 -39.66
CA ASN A 183 -53.78 -0.09 -40.47
C ASN A 183 -53.15 0.43 -41.78
N ALA A 184 -51.90 0.90 -41.74
CA ALA A 184 -51.19 1.33 -42.94
C ALA A 184 -50.91 0.18 -43.92
N SER A 185 -50.69 -1.04 -43.41
CA SER A 185 -50.54 -2.25 -44.23
C SER A 185 -51.83 -2.59 -44.96
N GLU A 186 -52.97 -2.54 -44.25
CA GLU A 186 -54.30 -2.79 -44.81
C GLU A 186 -54.64 -1.79 -45.93
N GLU A 187 -54.44 -0.49 -45.69
CA GLU A 187 -54.66 0.56 -46.70
C GLU A 187 -53.75 0.40 -47.94
N ALA A 188 -52.51 -0.07 -47.75
CA ALA A 188 -51.59 -0.34 -48.85
C ALA A 188 -52.00 -1.59 -49.66
N GLU A 189 -52.51 -2.63 -48.99
CA GLU A 189 -53.08 -3.82 -49.62
C GLU A 189 -54.33 -3.49 -50.44
N ASP A 190 -55.25 -2.69 -49.88
CA ASP A 190 -56.43 -2.18 -50.59
C ASP A 190 -56.03 -1.33 -51.80
N GLY A 191 -55.06 -0.43 -51.62
CA GLY A 191 -54.49 0.38 -52.70
C GLY A 191 -53.92 -0.48 -53.83
N LYS A 192 -53.23 -1.57 -53.49
CA LYS A 192 -52.72 -2.53 -54.48
C LYS A 192 -53.87 -3.23 -55.20
N GLY A 193 -54.91 -3.64 -54.48
CA GLY A 193 -56.12 -4.22 -55.05
C GLY A 193 -56.78 -3.33 -56.11
N TYR A 194 -56.90 -2.02 -55.85
CA TYR A 194 -57.44 -1.07 -56.82
C TYR A 194 -56.55 -0.90 -58.07
N ILE A 195 -55.21 -0.94 -57.91
CA ILE A 195 -54.29 -0.88 -59.04
C ILE A 195 -54.34 -2.15 -59.88
N ASP A 196 -54.44 -3.32 -59.26
CA ASP A 196 -54.60 -4.59 -59.99
C ASP A 196 -55.89 -4.59 -60.82
N GLN A 197 -57.00 -4.09 -60.27
CA GLN A 197 -58.24 -3.88 -61.02
C GLN A 197 -58.06 -2.90 -62.20
N ASN A 198 -57.24 -1.85 -62.04
CA ASN A 198 -56.94 -0.91 -63.11
C ASN A 198 -56.11 -1.56 -64.23
N ILE A 199 -55.17 -2.44 -63.89
CA ILE A 199 -54.41 -3.24 -64.87
C ILE A 199 -55.37 -4.12 -65.69
N ASP A 200 -56.30 -4.81 -65.03
CA ASP A 200 -57.32 -5.63 -65.71
C ASP A 200 -58.21 -4.78 -66.63
N GLN A 201 -58.62 -3.59 -66.17
CA GLN A 201 -59.41 -2.66 -66.96
C GLN A 201 -58.64 -2.16 -68.19
N MET A 202 -57.35 -1.85 -68.06
CA MET A 202 -56.50 -1.45 -69.20
C MET A 202 -56.33 -2.59 -70.20
N ALA A 203 -56.22 -3.84 -69.75
CA ALA A 203 -56.20 -5.00 -70.64
C ALA A 203 -57.51 -5.13 -71.45
N MET A 204 -58.67 -4.92 -70.81
CA MET A 204 -59.97 -4.91 -71.52
C MET A 204 -60.09 -3.76 -72.52
N ILE A 205 -59.58 -2.56 -72.18
CA ILE A 205 -59.54 -1.41 -73.11
C ILE A 205 -58.64 -1.74 -74.29
N ASN A 206 -57.45 -2.28 -74.07
CA ASN A 206 -56.52 -2.67 -75.13
C ASN A 206 -57.15 -3.70 -76.09
N GLU A 207 -57.82 -4.72 -75.56
CA GLU A 207 -58.58 -5.68 -76.37
C GLU A 207 -59.68 -5.00 -77.21
N SER A 208 -60.39 -4.03 -76.62
CA SER A 208 -61.44 -3.27 -77.31
C SER A 208 -60.88 -2.38 -78.42
N VAL A 209 -59.73 -1.74 -78.20
CA VAL A 209 -59.01 -0.97 -79.22
C VAL A 209 -58.54 -1.87 -80.36
N HIS A 210 -58.04 -3.08 -80.05
CA HIS A 210 -57.67 -4.06 -81.07
C HIS A 210 -58.86 -4.54 -81.91
N LYS A 211 -60.03 -4.76 -81.28
CA LYS A 211 -61.27 -5.09 -82.01
C LYS A 211 -61.71 -3.93 -82.91
N LEU A 212 -61.60 -2.69 -82.43
CA LEU A 212 -61.92 -1.49 -83.21
C LEU A 212 -60.99 -1.34 -84.42
N ALA A 213 -59.68 -1.55 -84.25
CA ALA A 213 -58.72 -1.51 -85.34
C ALA A 213 -59.07 -2.52 -86.46
N LYS A 214 -59.39 -3.77 -86.09
CA LYS A 214 -59.84 -4.81 -87.06
C LYS A 214 -61.15 -4.42 -87.76
N PHE A 215 -62.08 -3.78 -87.06
CA PHE A 215 -63.32 -3.32 -87.65
C PHE A 215 -63.09 -2.21 -88.68
N ILE A 216 -62.19 -1.27 -88.39
CA ILE A 216 -61.80 -0.20 -89.32
C ILE A 216 -61.06 -0.77 -90.54
N GLU A 217 -60.16 -1.73 -90.35
CA GLU A 217 -59.50 -2.44 -91.47
C GLU A 217 -60.51 -3.12 -92.40
N LYS A 218 -61.52 -3.78 -91.82
CA LYS A 218 -62.61 -4.39 -92.60
C LYS A 218 -63.42 -3.34 -93.34
N LEU A 219 -63.77 -2.22 -92.69
CA LEU A 219 -64.47 -1.11 -93.33
C LEU A 219 -63.66 -0.57 -94.53
N ASN A 220 -62.36 -0.34 -94.35
CA ASN A 220 -61.47 0.13 -95.41
C ASN A 220 -61.46 -0.83 -96.62
N SER A 221 -61.39 -2.15 -96.37
CA SER A 221 -61.50 -3.17 -97.41
C SER A 221 -62.84 -3.12 -98.15
N GLN A 222 -63.95 -2.97 -97.44
CA GLN A 222 -65.29 -2.87 -98.05
C GLN A 222 -65.47 -1.60 -98.86
N THR A 223 -64.92 -0.47 -98.38
CA THR A 223 -64.92 0.81 -99.10
C THR A 223 -64.14 0.70 -100.41
N SER A 224 -63.00 0.00 -100.42
CA SER A 224 -62.23 -0.29 -101.64
C SER A 224 -62.98 -1.20 -102.62
N GLU A 225 -63.74 -2.21 -102.13
CA GLU A 225 -64.61 -3.01 -102.98
C GLU A 225 -65.74 -2.18 -103.63
N ILE A 226 -66.34 -1.26 -102.87
CA ILE A 226 -67.37 -0.36 -103.40
C ILE A 226 -66.78 0.56 -104.47
N ASP A 227 -65.57 1.10 -104.25
CA ASP A 227 -64.90 1.96 -105.24
C ASP A 227 -64.72 1.25 -106.60
N ASN A 228 -64.32 -0.04 -106.58
CA ASN A 228 -64.25 -0.87 -107.78
C ASN A 228 -65.63 -1.07 -108.45
N ILE A 229 -66.70 -1.25 -107.67
CA ILE A 229 -68.07 -1.38 -108.19
C ILE A 229 -68.51 -0.08 -108.86
N ILE A 230 -68.20 1.08 -108.25
CA ILE A 230 -68.51 2.40 -108.79
C ILE A 230 -67.76 2.64 -110.10
N GLU A 231 -66.51 2.19 -110.22
CA GLU A 231 -65.77 2.22 -111.50
C GLU A 231 -66.48 1.39 -112.58
N VAL A 232 -66.94 0.18 -112.25
CA VAL A 232 -67.72 -0.67 -113.18
C VAL A 232 -69.02 0.00 -113.58
N ILE A 233 -69.79 0.56 -112.65
CA ILE A 233 -71.04 1.28 -112.93
C ILE A 233 -70.78 2.47 -113.85
N THR A 234 -69.77 3.28 -113.55
CA THR A 234 -69.36 4.42 -114.38
C THR A 234 -69.03 3.97 -115.80
N ASN A 235 -68.31 2.86 -115.95
CA ASN A 235 -67.99 2.29 -117.26
C ASN A 235 -69.25 1.77 -117.99
N ILE A 236 -70.19 1.12 -117.30
CA ILE A 236 -71.48 0.68 -117.86
C ILE A 236 -72.31 1.88 -118.29
N SER A 237 -72.41 2.93 -117.48
CA SER A 237 -73.13 4.16 -117.81
C SER A 237 -72.54 4.83 -119.04
N LYS A 238 -71.21 4.94 -119.16
CA LYS A 238 -70.53 5.44 -120.37
C LYS A 238 -70.83 4.59 -121.61
N GLN A 239 -70.79 3.26 -121.48
CA GLN A 239 -71.14 2.35 -122.58
C GLN A 239 -72.61 2.47 -122.97
N THR A 240 -73.50 2.59 -121.99
CA THR A 240 -74.95 2.73 -122.20
C THR A 240 -75.28 4.06 -122.87
N ASN A 241 -74.62 5.14 -122.46
CA ASN A 241 -74.71 6.44 -123.10
C ASN A 241 -74.27 6.38 -124.57
N LEU A 242 -73.14 5.71 -124.86
CA LEU A 242 -72.66 5.46 -126.23
C LEU A 242 -73.63 4.63 -127.06
N LEU A 243 -74.20 3.57 -126.48
CA LEU A 243 -75.21 2.73 -127.14
C LEU A 243 -76.50 3.49 -127.42
N ALA A 244 -76.97 4.28 -126.46
CA ALA A 244 -78.14 5.14 -126.59
C ALA A 244 -77.94 6.25 -127.61
N LEU A 245 -76.74 6.83 -127.68
CA LEU A 245 -76.34 7.78 -128.72
C LEU A 245 -76.39 7.14 -130.10
N ASN A 246 -75.81 5.94 -130.25
CA ASN A 246 -75.86 5.19 -131.51
C ASN A 246 -77.31 4.83 -131.91
N ALA A 247 -78.16 4.45 -130.96
CA ALA A 247 -79.57 4.19 -131.20
C ALA A 247 -80.36 5.45 -131.57
N SER A 248 -80.04 6.60 -130.95
CA SER A 248 -80.64 7.91 -131.28
C SER A 248 -80.28 8.34 -132.70
N ILE A 249 -79.02 8.12 -133.12
CA ILE A 249 -78.54 8.37 -134.48
C ILE A 249 -79.31 7.51 -135.49
N GLU A 250 -79.46 6.20 -135.23
CA GLU A 250 -80.13 5.29 -136.16
C GLU A 250 -81.66 5.50 -136.20
N ALA A 251 -82.27 5.90 -135.08
CA ALA A 251 -83.67 6.32 -135.01
C ALA A 251 -83.95 7.61 -135.80
N ALA A 252 -83.03 8.59 -135.75
CA ALA A 252 -83.09 9.78 -136.59
C ALA A 252 -82.94 9.44 -138.08
N ARG A 253 -82.17 8.40 -138.41
CA ARG A 253 -81.93 7.89 -139.77
C ARG A 253 -83.15 7.19 -140.39
N ALA A 254 -84.00 6.56 -139.56
CA ALA A 254 -85.23 5.89 -139.99
C ALA A 254 -86.43 6.84 -140.27
N GLY A 255 -86.25 8.16 -140.12
CA GLY A 255 -87.26 9.17 -140.47
C GLY A 255 -88.55 9.06 -139.65
N ASP A 256 -89.72 9.21 -140.30
CA ASP A 256 -91.03 9.21 -139.61
C ASP A 256 -91.35 7.90 -138.86
N HIS A 257 -90.77 6.76 -139.28
CA HIS A 257 -90.94 5.47 -138.62
C HIS A 257 -90.06 5.29 -137.37
N GLY A 258 -89.03 6.12 -137.18
CA GLY A 258 -88.08 6.06 -136.07
C GLY A 258 -88.40 6.94 -134.86
N LYS A 259 -89.42 7.82 -134.96
CA LYS A 259 -89.77 8.81 -133.93
C LYS A 259 -90.01 8.21 -132.54
N GLY A 260 -90.67 7.06 -132.45
CA GLY A 260 -90.90 6.35 -131.18
C GLY A 260 -89.61 5.78 -130.57
N PHE A 261 -88.67 5.31 -131.40
CA PHE A 261 -87.37 4.81 -130.95
C PHE A 261 -86.42 5.93 -130.51
N MET A 262 -86.50 7.11 -131.13
CA MET A 262 -85.69 8.28 -130.78
C MET A 262 -86.01 8.77 -129.36
N VAL A 263 -87.30 8.82 -128.99
CA VAL A 263 -87.73 9.19 -127.62
C VAL A 263 -87.17 8.21 -126.59
N VAL A 264 -87.18 6.90 -126.89
CA VAL A 264 -86.60 5.88 -125.98
C VAL A 264 -85.09 6.02 -125.90
N ALA A 265 -84.39 6.26 -127.00
CA ALA A 265 -82.94 6.39 -127.02
C ALA A 265 -82.43 7.65 -126.29
N ASP A 266 -83.12 8.79 -126.43
CA ASP A 266 -82.82 10.00 -125.65
C ASP A 266 -83.10 9.80 -124.15
N GLU A 267 -84.17 9.07 -123.78
CA GLU A 267 -84.47 8.74 -122.38
C GLU A 267 -83.40 7.82 -121.78
N VAL A 268 -82.93 6.80 -122.53
CA VAL A 268 -81.84 5.91 -122.09
C VAL A 268 -80.53 6.67 -121.95
N LYS A 269 -80.23 7.60 -122.87
CA LYS A 269 -79.03 8.45 -122.78
C LYS A 269 -79.07 9.32 -121.53
N LYS A 270 -80.21 9.97 -121.27
CA LYS A 270 -80.41 10.78 -120.07
C LYS A 270 -80.27 9.96 -118.79
N LEU A 271 -80.85 8.76 -118.73
CA LEU A 271 -80.68 7.84 -117.60
C LEU A 271 -79.22 7.40 -117.42
N ALA A 272 -78.48 7.24 -118.52
CA ALA A 272 -77.06 6.90 -118.48
C ALA A 272 -76.20 8.08 -117.95
N ASP A 273 -76.47 9.31 -118.38
CA ASP A 273 -75.83 10.53 -117.85
C ASP A 273 -76.14 10.72 -116.35
N GLU A 274 -77.41 10.55 -115.95
CA GLU A 274 -77.83 10.60 -114.54
C GLU A 274 -77.18 9.49 -113.70
N SER A 275 -76.99 8.30 -114.26
CA SER A 275 -76.30 7.19 -113.61
C SER A 275 -74.80 7.45 -113.46
N GLU A 276 -74.14 8.03 -114.47
CA GLU A 276 -72.74 8.44 -114.38
C GLU A 276 -72.54 9.55 -113.34
N GLN A 277 -73.42 10.55 -113.32
CA GLN A 277 -73.39 11.62 -112.32
C GLN A 277 -73.59 11.07 -110.89
N SER A 278 -74.54 10.14 -110.72
CA SER A 278 -74.79 9.47 -109.43
C SER A 278 -73.59 8.62 -109.00
N ALA A 279 -72.96 7.88 -109.92
CA ALA A 279 -71.76 7.09 -109.65
C ALA A 279 -70.59 7.98 -109.19
N ASN A 280 -70.37 9.13 -109.85
CA ASN A 280 -69.34 10.10 -109.45
C ASN A 280 -69.61 10.70 -108.05
N GLN A 281 -70.88 10.99 -107.71
CA GLN A 281 -71.25 11.45 -106.37
C GLN A 281 -70.96 10.38 -105.31
N ILE A 282 -71.30 9.11 -105.60
CA ILE A 282 -71.00 8.01 -104.69
C ILE A 282 -69.48 7.83 -104.54
N SER A 283 -68.70 7.94 -105.63
CA SER A 283 -67.23 7.87 -105.57
C SER A 283 -66.65 8.93 -104.63
N SER A 284 -67.14 10.18 -104.68
CA SER A 284 -66.70 11.24 -103.76
C SER A 284 -66.99 10.90 -102.30
N ILE A 285 -68.17 10.34 -101.99
CA ILE A 285 -68.54 9.92 -100.63
C ILE A 285 -67.65 8.75 -100.17
N ILE A 286 -67.37 7.79 -101.04
CA ILE A 286 -66.52 6.64 -100.76
C ILE A 286 -65.08 7.06 -100.51
N HIS A 287 -64.58 8.06 -101.24
CA HIS A 287 -63.26 8.65 -101.00
C HIS A 287 -63.18 9.30 -99.60
N GLU A 288 -64.18 10.10 -99.23
CA GLU A 288 -64.26 10.71 -97.90
C GLU A 288 -64.35 9.66 -96.78
N VAL A 289 -65.14 8.59 -96.97
CA VAL A 289 -65.22 7.46 -96.03
C VAL A 289 -63.88 6.74 -95.89
N ASN A 290 -63.12 6.60 -96.99
CA ASN A 290 -61.78 6.01 -96.97
C ASN A 290 -60.78 6.89 -96.22
N GLU A 291 -60.73 8.19 -96.49
CA GLU A 291 -59.88 9.12 -95.74
C GLU A 291 -60.18 9.10 -94.23
N ASN A 292 -61.47 9.11 -93.87
CA ASN A 292 -61.90 8.99 -92.47
C ASN A 292 -61.50 7.64 -91.85
N ALA A 293 -61.58 6.54 -92.60
CA ALA A 293 -61.12 5.23 -92.14
C ALA A 293 -59.60 5.19 -91.91
N LEU A 294 -58.80 5.79 -92.80
CA LEU A 294 -57.35 5.90 -92.64
C LEU A 294 -56.97 6.74 -91.42
N GLN A 295 -57.65 7.87 -91.18
CA GLN A 295 -57.46 8.65 -89.96
C GLN A 295 -57.84 7.86 -88.70
N ALA A 296 -58.93 7.10 -88.74
CA ALA A 296 -59.33 6.25 -87.62
C ALA A 296 -58.30 5.17 -87.30
N VAL A 297 -57.61 4.60 -88.31
CA VAL A 297 -56.47 3.69 -88.08
C VAL A 297 -55.35 4.39 -87.30
N ASP A 298 -54.98 5.62 -87.68
CA ASP A 298 -53.91 6.35 -86.98
C ASP A 298 -54.29 6.63 -85.51
N TYR A 299 -55.54 7.05 -85.26
CA TYR A 299 -56.04 7.22 -83.89
C TYR A 299 -56.00 5.92 -83.08
N THR A 300 -56.32 4.76 -83.67
CA THR A 300 -56.21 3.48 -82.93
C THR A 300 -54.78 3.13 -82.56
N LYS A 301 -53.77 3.46 -83.39
CA LYS A 301 -52.36 3.27 -83.03
C LYS A 301 -51.94 4.12 -81.84
N VAL A 302 -52.36 5.39 -81.83
CA VAL A 302 -52.11 6.29 -80.70
C VAL A 302 -52.78 5.78 -79.42
N LEU A 303 -54.04 5.33 -79.53
CA LEU A 303 -54.77 4.75 -78.39
C LEU A 303 -54.09 3.49 -77.84
N THR A 304 -53.62 2.59 -78.71
CA THR A 304 -52.84 1.40 -78.27
C THR A 304 -51.61 1.83 -77.48
N ALA A 305 -50.82 2.76 -78.01
CA ALA A 305 -49.61 3.25 -77.33
C ALA A 305 -49.90 3.90 -75.96
N GLU A 306 -50.97 4.70 -75.85
CA GLU A 306 -51.37 5.30 -74.57
C GLU A 306 -51.90 4.25 -73.58
N THR A 307 -52.63 3.22 -74.03
CA THR A 307 -53.08 2.14 -73.14
C THR A 307 -51.92 1.26 -72.65
N ASP A 308 -50.93 0.99 -73.49
CA ASP A 308 -49.72 0.25 -73.10
C ASP A 308 -48.93 1.03 -72.06
N LYS A 309 -48.79 2.35 -72.26
CA LYS A 309 -48.16 3.26 -71.30
C LYS A 309 -48.94 3.29 -69.97
N GLY A 310 -50.27 3.38 -70.01
CA GLY A 310 -51.13 3.31 -68.83
C GLY A 310 -50.94 2.00 -68.05
N THR A 311 -50.88 0.87 -68.76
CA THR A 311 -50.62 -0.45 -68.19
C THR A 311 -49.22 -0.52 -67.54
N SER A 312 -48.20 0.06 -68.16
CA SER A 312 -46.84 0.12 -67.60
C SER A 312 -46.82 0.93 -66.29
N VAL A 313 -47.44 2.11 -66.26
CA VAL A 313 -47.51 2.96 -65.06
C VAL A 313 -48.26 2.28 -63.93
N ALA A 314 -49.37 1.60 -64.23
CA ALA A 314 -50.14 0.85 -63.23
C ALA A 314 -49.30 -0.31 -62.64
N ASN A 315 -48.59 -1.07 -63.49
CA ASN A 315 -47.68 -2.13 -63.03
C ASN A 315 -46.56 -1.59 -62.12
N ASP A 316 -45.93 -0.48 -62.50
CA ASP A 316 -44.88 0.12 -61.68
C ASP A 316 -45.41 0.67 -60.36
N THR A 317 -46.65 1.18 -60.35
CA THR A 317 -47.35 1.59 -59.13
C THR A 317 -47.63 0.38 -58.22
N SER A 318 -48.08 -0.75 -58.78
CA SER A 318 -48.30 -2.00 -58.04
C SER A 318 -47.01 -2.49 -57.37
N LYS A 319 -45.87 -2.47 -58.09
CA LYS A 319 -44.55 -2.79 -57.52
C LYS A 319 -44.16 -1.85 -56.37
N LYS A 320 -44.45 -0.55 -56.47
CA LYS A 320 -44.15 0.41 -55.40
C LYS A 320 -44.99 0.16 -54.16
N LEU A 321 -46.27 -0.20 -54.31
CA LEU A 321 -47.14 -0.59 -53.20
C LEU A 321 -46.65 -1.88 -52.52
N LEU A 322 -46.20 -2.88 -53.28
CA LEU A 322 -45.57 -4.08 -52.71
C LEU A 322 -44.36 -3.75 -51.83
N ASN A 323 -43.49 -2.83 -52.27
CA ASN A 323 -42.35 -2.40 -51.46
C ASN A 323 -42.78 -1.64 -50.18
N ILE A 324 -43.90 -0.90 -50.23
CA ILE A 324 -44.47 -0.23 -49.06
C ILE A 324 -44.99 -1.27 -48.06
N ILE A 325 -45.72 -2.29 -48.51
CA ILE A 325 -46.21 -3.39 -47.68
C ILE A 325 -45.03 -4.10 -46.99
N ASP A 326 -43.99 -4.45 -47.75
CA ASP A 326 -42.78 -5.08 -47.21
C ASP A 326 -42.08 -4.20 -46.15
N SER A 327 -41.97 -2.90 -46.43
CA SER A 327 -41.40 -1.93 -45.47
C SER A 327 -42.23 -1.83 -44.18
N ILE A 328 -43.56 -1.86 -44.28
CA ILE A 328 -44.45 -1.82 -43.12
C ILE A 328 -44.34 -3.12 -42.31
N GLN A 329 -44.24 -4.29 -42.95
CA GLN A 329 -44.02 -5.56 -42.27
C GLN A 329 -42.69 -5.56 -41.49
N HIS A 330 -41.62 -5.01 -42.09
CA HIS A 330 -40.36 -4.79 -41.40
C HIS A 330 -40.51 -3.89 -40.17
N ILE A 331 -41.22 -2.76 -40.29
CA ILE A 331 -41.51 -1.85 -39.17
C ILE A 331 -42.29 -2.57 -38.05
N SER A 332 -43.29 -3.39 -38.39
CA SER A 332 -44.04 -4.17 -37.42
C SER A 332 -43.17 -5.19 -36.67
N SER A 333 -42.20 -5.80 -37.35
CA SER A 333 -41.21 -6.67 -36.70
C SER A 333 -40.35 -5.90 -35.69
N GLU A 334 -39.87 -4.71 -36.06
CA GLU A 334 -39.07 -3.85 -35.16
C GLU A 334 -39.87 -3.42 -33.92
N PHE A 335 -41.18 -3.17 -34.04
CA PHE A 335 -42.02 -2.89 -32.87
C PHE A 335 -42.14 -4.07 -31.91
N ASN A 336 -42.20 -5.31 -32.40
CA ASN A 336 -42.17 -6.48 -31.53
C ASN A 336 -40.85 -6.59 -30.77
N THR A 337 -39.72 -6.33 -31.44
CA THR A 337 -38.40 -6.29 -30.80
C THR A 337 -38.31 -5.19 -29.74
N LEU A 338 -38.85 -3.99 -30.02
CA LEU A 338 -38.91 -2.90 -29.02
C LEU A 338 -39.78 -3.24 -27.82
N TYR A 339 -40.86 -3.99 -28.01
CA TYR A 339 -41.71 -4.47 -26.91
C TYR A 339 -40.96 -5.47 -26.02
N GLU A 340 -40.24 -6.44 -26.60
CA GLU A 340 -39.39 -7.38 -25.85
C GLU A 340 -38.26 -6.67 -25.07
N LEU A 341 -37.64 -5.68 -25.70
CA LEU A 341 -36.61 -4.86 -25.06
C LEU A 341 -37.18 -4.08 -23.88
N SER A 342 -38.39 -3.53 -24.02
CA SER A 342 -39.07 -2.79 -22.95
C SER A 342 -39.36 -3.67 -21.74
N ASN A 343 -39.83 -4.91 -21.96
CA ASN A 343 -40.02 -5.89 -20.89
C ASN A 343 -38.69 -6.27 -20.21
N THR A 344 -37.62 -6.43 -20.99
CA THR A 344 -36.29 -6.75 -20.45
C THR A 344 -35.77 -5.63 -19.56
N ILE A 345 -35.90 -4.36 -20.00
CA ILE A 345 -35.51 -3.19 -19.21
C ILE A 345 -36.34 -3.10 -17.92
N SER A 346 -37.63 -3.37 -17.98
CA SER A 346 -38.51 -3.39 -16.80
C SER A 346 -38.07 -4.43 -15.75
N ASN A 347 -37.72 -5.65 -16.20
CA ASN A 347 -37.19 -6.69 -15.32
C ASN A 347 -35.84 -6.29 -14.70
N HIS A 348 -34.93 -5.71 -15.50
CA HIS A 348 -33.65 -5.23 -14.99
C HIS A 348 -33.81 -4.10 -13.97
N SER A 349 -34.73 -3.16 -14.19
CA SER A 349 -35.03 -2.10 -13.24
C SER A 349 -35.52 -2.65 -11.89
N THR A 350 -36.35 -3.70 -11.93
CA THR A 350 -36.81 -4.40 -10.73
C THR A 350 -35.65 -5.05 -9.97
N ASN A 351 -34.77 -5.77 -10.68
CA ASN A 351 -33.60 -6.41 -10.06
C ASN A 351 -32.64 -5.38 -9.44
N VAL A 352 -32.40 -4.26 -10.12
CA VAL A 352 -31.56 -3.17 -9.57
C VAL A 352 -32.21 -2.59 -8.31
N SER A 353 -33.53 -2.41 -8.29
CA SER A 353 -34.26 -1.94 -7.11
C SER A 353 -34.11 -2.89 -5.92
N GLU A 354 -34.15 -4.21 -6.15
CA GLU A 354 -33.90 -5.21 -5.10
C GLU A 354 -32.48 -5.12 -4.55
N LEU A 355 -31.47 -5.02 -5.42
CA LEU A 355 -30.06 -4.85 -5.03
C LEU A 355 -29.83 -3.56 -4.24
N MET A 356 -30.51 -2.47 -4.59
CA MET A 356 -30.43 -1.22 -3.83
C MET A 356 -31.04 -1.35 -2.43
N ASN A 357 -32.17 -2.07 -2.29
CA ASN A 357 -32.73 -2.37 -0.97
C ASN A 357 -31.78 -3.22 -0.11
N GLN A 358 -31.14 -4.24 -0.70
CA GLN A 358 -30.11 -5.03 -0.01
C GLN A 358 -28.92 -4.16 0.42
N THR A 359 -28.52 -3.20 -0.43
CA THR A 359 -27.43 -2.25 -0.12
C THR A 359 -27.79 -1.36 1.07
N ILE A 360 -29.05 -0.90 1.16
CA ILE A 360 -29.54 -0.15 2.31
C ILE A 360 -29.47 -1.00 3.58
N GLN A 361 -29.97 -2.23 3.54
CA GLN A 361 -29.94 -3.14 4.69
C GLN A 361 -28.51 -3.38 5.19
N ILE A 362 -27.57 -3.69 4.29
CA ILE A 362 -26.15 -3.90 4.65
C ILE A 362 -25.55 -2.63 5.26
N SER A 363 -25.90 -1.46 4.73
CA SER A 363 -25.40 -0.18 5.25
C SER A 363 -25.93 0.12 6.65
N GLU A 364 -27.19 -0.27 6.94
CA GLU A 364 -27.78 -0.19 8.28
C GLU A 364 -27.10 -1.19 9.24
N GLU A 365 -26.86 -2.43 8.81
CA GLU A 365 -26.12 -3.44 9.59
C GLU A 365 -24.70 -2.98 9.92
N ASN A 366 -23.98 -2.43 8.95
CA ASN A 366 -22.65 -1.83 9.16
C ASN A 366 -22.68 -0.72 10.22
N THR A 367 -23.76 0.06 10.28
CA THR A 367 -23.90 1.15 11.27
C THR A 367 -24.03 0.57 12.69
N ILE A 368 -24.73 -0.55 12.85
CA ILE A 368 -24.86 -1.25 14.14
C ILE A 368 -23.52 -1.89 14.54
N GLU A 369 -22.80 -2.51 13.59
CA GLU A 369 -21.47 -3.06 13.87
C GLU A 369 -20.48 -1.98 14.27
N VAL A 370 -20.52 -0.81 13.61
CA VAL A 370 -19.72 0.36 13.97
C VAL A 370 -19.91 0.76 15.43
N GLU A 371 -21.14 0.77 15.95
CA GLU A 371 -21.42 1.08 17.36
C GLU A 371 -20.79 0.03 18.30
N THR A 372 -20.86 -1.24 17.91
CA THR A 372 -20.29 -2.34 18.70
C THR A 372 -18.76 -2.25 18.75
N VAL A 373 -18.11 -2.01 17.61
CA VAL A 373 -16.64 -1.86 17.56
C VAL A 373 -16.19 -0.59 18.28
N ALA A 374 -16.96 0.50 18.21
CA ALA A 374 -16.68 1.73 18.97
C ALA A 374 -16.66 1.46 20.48
N ALA A 375 -17.68 0.76 21.00
CA ALA A 375 -17.75 0.38 22.41
C ALA A 375 -16.56 -0.51 22.84
N SER A 376 -16.18 -1.49 22.02
CA SER A 376 -14.99 -2.31 22.30
C SER A 376 -13.68 -1.50 22.25
N SER A 377 -13.60 -0.49 21.39
CA SER A 377 -12.43 0.41 21.31
C SER A 377 -12.30 1.26 22.59
N GLU A 378 -13.43 1.77 23.11
CA GLU A 378 -13.47 2.49 24.39
C GLU A 378 -13.05 1.59 25.57
N GLU A 379 -13.53 0.34 25.61
CA GLU A 379 -13.15 -0.62 26.66
C GLU A 379 -11.66 -0.99 26.60
N ASN A 380 -11.09 -1.11 25.39
CA ASN A 380 -9.66 -1.31 25.20
C ASN A 380 -8.84 -0.13 25.72
N LEU A 381 -9.25 1.11 25.44
CA LEU A 381 -8.57 2.30 25.95
C LEU A 381 -8.57 2.34 27.49
N ALA A 382 -9.70 2.02 28.12
CA ALA A 382 -9.79 1.91 29.58
C ALA A 382 -8.86 0.79 30.13
N SER A 383 -8.80 -0.35 29.44
CA SER A 383 -7.88 -1.45 29.81
C SER A 383 -6.41 -1.03 29.68
N MET A 384 -6.06 -0.25 28.67
CA MET A 384 -4.71 0.30 28.49
C MET A 384 -4.33 1.28 29.61
N GLU A 385 -5.27 2.08 30.12
CA GLU A 385 -5.04 2.92 31.31
C GLU A 385 -4.71 2.09 32.55
N GLN A 386 -5.44 1.01 32.79
CA GLN A 386 -5.17 0.12 33.93
C GLN A 386 -3.82 -0.60 33.79
N MET A 387 -3.47 -1.06 32.58
CA MET A 387 -2.17 -1.69 32.34
C MET A 387 -1.02 -0.70 32.52
N GLN A 388 -1.20 0.58 32.13
CA GLN A 388 -0.18 1.60 32.34
C GLN A 388 0.06 1.82 33.83
N GLU A 389 -1.01 1.93 34.64
CA GLU A 389 -0.89 2.07 36.08
C GLU A 389 -0.18 0.87 36.72
N MET A 390 -0.51 -0.34 36.27
CA MET A 390 0.15 -1.57 36.74
C MET A 390 1.65 -1.57 36.41
N SER A 391 2.00 -1.17 35.18
CA SER A 391 3.37 -1.07 34.71
C SER A 391 4.18 -0.05 35.53
N ASP A 392 3.62 1.14 35.76
CA ASP A 392 4.24 2.18 36.57
C ASP A 392 4.45 1.69 38.02
N ARG A 393 3.50 0.93 38.56
CA ARG A 393 3.63 0.30 39.89
C ARG A 393 4.75 -0.74 39.93
N LEU A 394 4.86 -1.62 38.94
CA LEU A 394 5.94 -2.61 38.86
C LEU A 394 7.31 -1.95 38.76
N ASN A 395 7.43 -0.90 37.93
CA ASN A 395 8.65 -0.12 37.80
C ASN A 395 9.07 0.51 39.13
N ARG A 396 8.12 1.12 39.86
CA ARG A 396 8.37 1.66 41.20
C ARG A 396 8.80 0.58 42.19
N HIS A 397 8.10 -0.55 42.24
CA HIS A 397 8.46 -1.64 43.15
C HIS A 397 9.86 -2.22 42.89
N ALA A 398 10.27 -2.33 41.62
CA ALA A 398 11.61 -2.76 41.25
C ALA A 398 12.68 -1.74 41.68
N LYS A 399 12.42 -0.43 41.49
CA LYS A 399 13.30 0.64 41.95
C LYS A 399 13.45 0.67 43.47
N ASP A 400 12.34 0.54 44.19
CA ASP A 400 12.36 0.46 45.66
C ASP A 400 13.16 -0.74 46.14
N LEU A 401 12.96 -1.92 45.53
CA LEU A 401 13.71 -3.13 45.84
C LEU A 401 15.22 -2.95 45.60
N ARG A 402 15.60 -2.33 44.49
CA ARG A 402 17.01 -1.97 44.21
C ARG A 402 17.58 -1.04 45.27
N LEU A 403 16.82 -0.03 45.69
CA LEU A 403 17.25 0.90 46.74
C LEU A 403 17.51 0.16 48.07
N TYR A 404 16.61 -0.76 48.47
CA TYR A 404 16.80 -1.56 49.68
C TYR A 404 18.02 -2.48 49.60
N VAL A 405 18.26 -3.09 48.44
CA VAL A 405 19.37 -4.04 48.24
C VAL A 405 20.72 -3.32 48.13
N SER A 406 20.76 -2.13 47.51
CA SER A 406 21.98 -1.30 47.40
C SER A 406 22.57 -0.85 48.74
N GLN A 407 21.79 -0.93 49.83
CA GLN A 407 22.29 -0.66 51.18
C GLN A 407 23.29 -1.72 51.66
N PHE A 408 23.38 -2.87 50.99
CA PHE A 408 24.18 -4.03 51.41
C PHE A 408 25.45 -4.30 50.56
N ASP A 409 25.81 -3.46 49.58
CA ASP A 409 27.05 -3.63 48.82
C ASP A 409 27.72 -2.28 48.55
N ARG A 410 28.88 -2.03 49.19
CA ARG A 410 29.67 -0.80 49.00
C ARG A 410 31.10 -1.13 48.60
N THR A 411 31.29 -1.82 47.47
CA THR A 411 32.57 -1.80 46.74
C THR A 411 32.65 -0.57 45.83
N LYS A 412 33.85 0.03 45.67
CA LYS A 412 34.03 1.22 44.79
C LYS A 412 33.91 0.80 43.32
N GLN A 413 32.71 0.94 42.77
CA GLN A 413 32.39 0.83 41.35
C GLN A 413 32.51 2.23 40.71
N PHE A 414 33.08 2.30 39.50
CA PHE A 414 32.96 3.52 38.70
C PHE A 414 31.50 3.70 38.31
N LYS A 415 31.00 4.93 38.31
CA LYS A 415 29.63 5.25 37.93
C LYS A 415 29.59 5.83 36.52
N LEU A 416 28.87 5.19 35.62
CA LEU A 416 28.67 5.64 34.25
C LEU A 416 27.22 6.06 34.02
N GLY A 417 26.99 7.34 33.75
CA GLY A 417 25.71 7.85 33.28
C GLY A 417 25.55 7.61 31.77
N LEU A 418 24.43 7.04 31.35
CA LEU A 418 24.11 6.78 29.94
C LEU A 418 22.80 7.49 29.62
N SER A 419 22.81 8.53 28.79
CA SER A 419 21.58 9.18 28.30
C SER A 419 21.45 9.05 26.80
N LEU A 420 20.47 8.25 26.38
CA LEU A 420 20.16 7.99 24.98
C LEU A 420 18.71 8.39 24.66
N PRO A 421 18.35 8.72 23.43
CA PRO A 421 16.96 8.83 23.03
C PRO A 421 16.22 7.50 23.23
N THR A 422 14.94 7.57 23.62
CA THR A 422 14.08 6.38 23.62
C THR A 422 14.01 5.77 22.22
N ALA A 423 13.89 4.45 22.11
CA ALA A 423 13.75 3.79 20.81
C ALA A 423 12.42 4.15 20.14
N TYR A 424 12.47 4.91 19.04
CA TYR A 424 11.30 5.27 18.22
C TYR A 424 11.39 4.77 16.77
N HIS A 425 12.56 4.23 16.35
CA HIS A 425 12.75 3.53 15.07
C HIS A 425 13.80 2.43 15.22
N GLY A 426 13.91 1.57 14.20
CA GLY A 426 14.69 0.34 14.26
C GLY A 426 16.16 0.51 14.63
N TRP A 427 16.85 1.48 14.00
CA TRP A 427 18.25 1.77 14.32
C TRP A 427 18.45 2.25 15.77
N MET A 428 17.57 3.10 16.32
CA MET A 428 17.65 3.55 17.70
C MET A 428 17.34 2.41 18.69
N GLY A 429 16.39 1.53 18.34
CA GLY A 429 16.11 0.31 19.10
C GLY A 429 17.32 -0.60 19.22
N ALA A 430 18.00 -0.87 18.10
CA ALA A 430 19.23 -1.65 18.08
C ALA A 430 20.36 -0.97 18.88
N LEU A 431 20.49 0.36 18.81
CA LEU A 431 21.47 1.12 19.59
C LEU A 431 21.22 0.98 21.10
N VAL A 432 20.00 1.23 21.56
CA VAL A 432 19.64 1.15 22.99
C VAL A 432 19.82 -0.29 23.50
N GLU A 433 19.34 -1.29 22.75
CA GLU A 433 19.46 -2.70 23.14
C GLU A 433 20.92 -3.14 23.25
N THR A 434 21.75 -2.83 22.25
CA THR A 434 23.16 -3.23 22.24
C THR A 434 23.96 -2.51 23.32
N THR A 435 23.70 -1.22 23.56
CA THR A 435 24.32 -0.45 24.66
C THR A 435 24.05 -1.12 26.01
N LYS A 436 22.79 -1.47 26.26
CA LYS A 436 22.35 -2.10 27.50
C LYS A 436 22.89 -3.51 27.69
N LYS A 437 23.01 -4.29 26.61
CA LYS A 437 23.69 -5.59 26.68
C LYS A 437 25.17 -5.44 27.00
N GLU A 438 25.81 -4.36 26.55
CA GLU A 438 27.22 -4.12 26.82
C GLU A 438 27.46 -3.70 28.27
N THR A 439 26.61 -2.87 28.87
CA THR A 439 26.77 -2.47 30.28
C THR A 439 26.80 -3.67 31.22
N LEU A 440 26.00 -4.71 30.93
CA LEU A 440 25.96 -5.96 31.70
C LEU A 440 27.26 -6.78 31.65
N LYS A 441 28.19 -6.48 30.74
CA LYS A 441 29.49 -7.17 30.66
C LYS A 441 30.55 -6.58 31.59
N HIS A 442 30.32 -5.38 32.13
CA HIS A 442 31.29 -4.64 32.92
C HIS A 442 30.92 -4.66 34.40
N GLU A 443 31.17 -5.79 35.08
CA GLU A 443 30.77 -6.08 36.48
C GLU A 443 31.30 -5.08 37.55
N HIS A 444 32.27 -4.22 37.18
CA HIS A 444 32.86 -3.20 38.06
C HIS A 444 32.37 -1.77 37.77
N MET A 445 31.33 -1.63 36.94
CA MET A 445 30.73 -0.35 36.54
C MET A 445 29.28 -0.28 37.03
N ASP A 446 28.97 0.65 37.93
CA ASP A 446 27.60 1.02 38.28
C ASP A 446 27.05 1.89 37.14
N THR A 447 25.95 1.51 36.51
CA THR A 447 25.44 2.21 35.33
C THR A 447 24.08 2.84 35.61
N LEU A 448 24.00 4.15 35.35
CA LEU A 448 22.73 4.88 35.37
C LEU A 448 22.25 5.04 33.92
N PHE A 449 21.54 4.02 33.44
CA PHE A 449 21.02 3.99 32.07
C PHE A 449 19.65 4.65 32.00
N LEU A 450 19.59 5.83 31.39
CA LEU A 450 18.37 6.60 31.17
C LEU A 450 18.10 6.75 29.67
N THR A 451 16.82 6.69 29.31
CA THR A 451 16.39 7.10 27.97
C THR A 451 15.43 8.26 28.05
N SER A 452 15.53 9.17 27.09
CA SER A 452 14.77 10.41 27.05
C SER A 452 13.95 10.52 25.77
N LYS A 453 12.69 10.94 25.88
CA LYS A 453 11.80 11.16 24.72
C LYS A 453 12.06 12.49 24.03
N ASN A 454 12.65 13.45 24.73
CA ASN A 454 12.94 14.79 24.23
C ASN A 454 14.08 15.43 25.03
N ALA A 455 14.56 16.58 24.54
CA ALA A 455 15.63 17.34 25.19
C ALA A 455 15.33 17.68 26.65
N SER A 456 14.11 18.06 27.01
CA SER A 456 13.75 18.40 28.40
C SER A 456 13.87 17.20 29.35
N GLU A 457 13.61 15.98 28.89
CA GLU A 457 13.88 14.78 29.68
C GLU A 457 15.37 14.50 29.77
N GLN A 458 16.11 14.66 28.66
CA GLN A 458 17.56 14.51 28.65
C GLN A 458 18.29 15.51 29.57
N HIS A 459 17.70 16.70 29.78
CA HIS A 459 18.20 17.65 30.78
C HIS A 459 18.04 17.11 32.20
N ARG A 460 16.94 16.39 32.48
CA ARG A 460 16.73 15.73 33.77
C ARG A 460 17.71 14.59 33.94
N ASP A 461 17.95 13.79 32.90
CA ASP A 461 18.97 12.73 32.92
C ASP A 461 20.33 13.31 33.32
N MET A 462 20.75 14.40 32.66
CA MET A 462 22.03 15.05 32.96
C MET A 462 22.09 15.66 34.36
N ARG A 463 20.98 16.21 34.87
CA ARG A 463 20.91 16.68 36.27
C ARG A 463 21.03 15.52 37.25
N GLU A 464 20.35 14.41 36.97
CA GLU A 464 20.43 13.19 37.78
C GLU A 464 21.86 12.64 37.80
N PHE A 465 22.58 12.67 36.66
CA PHE A 465 23.99 12.27 36.61
C PHE A 465 24.91 13.19 37.42
N LEU A 466 24.69 14.51 37.33
CA LEU A 466 25.44 15.50 38.12
C LEU A 466 25.19 15.35 39.62
N ASP A 467 23.96 15.01 40.02
CA ASP A 467 23.58 14.81 41.42
C ASP A 467 24.02 13.43 41.95
N ALA A 468 24.11 12.42 41.08
CA ALA A 468 24.54 11.06 41.41
C ALA A 468 26.08 10.90 41.51
N ASP A 469 26.83 11.96 41.21
CA ASP A 469 28.30 12.02 41.22
C ASP A 469 28.91 10.91 40.34
N VAL A 470 28.48 10.85 39.08
CA VAL A 470 29.00 9.88 38.10
C VAL A 470 30.44 10.21 37.70
N ASP A 471 31.26 9.20 37.45
CA ASP A 471 32.65 9.35 37.00
C ASP A 471 32.72 9.70 35.49
N ALA A 472 31.79 9.18 34.70
CA ALA A 472 31.67 9.50 33.29
C ALA A 472 30.21 9.53 32.79
N VAL A 473 30.01 10.18 31.65
CA VAL A 473 28.74 10.25 30.92
C VAL A 473 28.96 9.86 29.46
N VAL A 474 28.12 8.97 28.96
CA VAL A 474 27.92 8.73 27.52
C VAL A 474 26.56 9.30 27.15
N ILE A 475 26.54 10.27 26.24
CA ILE A 475 25.30 10.95 25.83
C ILE A 475 25.15 10.93 24.32
N LEU A 476 23.96 10.57 23.84
CA LEU A 476 23.52 10.84 22.47
C LEU A 476 22.52 12.01 22.51
N PRO A 477 22.96 13.25 22.20
CA PRO A 477 22.14 14.44 22.41
C PRO A 477 20.91 14.48 21.53
N HIS A 478 19.76 14.95 22.03
CA HIS A 478 18.58 15.25 21.21
C HIS A 478 18.82 16.47 20.32
N ASP A 479 19.38 17.52 20.90
CA ASP A 479 19.75 18.77 20.24
C ASP A 479 20.83 19.51 21.07
N ASP A 480 21.23 20.69 20.60
CA ASP A 480 22.31 21.48 21.20
C ASP A 480 21.94 22.12 22.55
N SER A 481 20.68 22.06 22.98
CA SER A 481 20.24 22.68 24.25
C SER A 481 20.85 22.01 25.48
N VAL A 482 21.29 20.75 25.40
CA VAL A 482 21.95 20.04 26.50
C VAL A 482 23.40 20.50 26.74
N THR A 483 23.97 21.27 25.82
CA THR A 483 25.37 21.72 25.86
C THR A 483 25.79 22.34 27.21
N PRO A 484 25.02 23.25 27.86
CA PRO A 484 25.41 23.81 29.15
C PRO A 484 25.59 22.77 30.26
N LEU A 485 24.81 21.67 30.24
CA LEU A 485 24.91 20.59 31.22
C LEU A 485 26.11 19.67 30.94
N VAL A 486 26.41 19.44 29.66
CA VAL A 486 27.62 18.73 29.23
C VAL A 486 28.87 19.52 29.64
N GLU A 487 28.88 20.83 29.41
CA GLU A 487 29.98 21.70 29.84
C GLU A 487 30.14 21.76 31.36
N GLU A 488 29.03 21.75 32.10
CA GLU A 488 29.02 21.69 33.57
C GLU A 488 29.63 20.38 34.07
N ALA A 489 29.19 19.23 33.53
CA ALA A 489 29.73 17.92 33.87
C ALA A 489 31.24 17.85 33.61
N TYR A 490 31.68 18.26 32.41
CA TYR A 490 33.09 18.29 32.05
C TYR A 490 33.91 19.20 32.98
N SER A 491 33.38 20.38 33.34
CA SER A 491 34.06 21.33 34.23
C SER A 491 34.15 20.84 35.68
N LYS A 492 33.26 19.92 36.10
CA LYS A 492 33.33 19.23 37.39
C LYS A 492 34.29 18.03 37.38
N GLY A 493 34.91 17.73 36.26
CA GLY A 493 35.86 16.62 36.11
C GLY A 493 35.20 15.28 35.75
N ILE A 494 33.93 15.29 35.32
CA ILE A 494 33.24 14.10 34.79
C ILE A 494 33.68 13.91 33.33
N ASP A 495 34.11 12.71 32.98
CA ASP A 495 34.48 12.40 31.59
C ASP A 495 33.23 12.30 30.72
N VAL A 496 33.19 13.02 29.59
CA VAL A 496 31.99 13.04 28.72
C VAL A 496 32.31 12.51 27.33
N LEU A 497 31.60 11.48 26.91
CA LEU A 497 31.56 10.99 25.53
C LEU A 497 30.26 11.39 24.86
N ILE A 498 30.39 12.18 23.79
CA ILE A 498 29.29 12.56 22.90
C ILE A 498 29.19 11.50 21.81
N LEU A 499 28.00 10.92 21.66
CA LEU A 499 27.71 9.84 20.73
C LEU A 499 26.86 10.36 19.56
N ASP A 500 27.29 10.06 18.33
CA ASP A 500 26.62 10.32 17.05
C ASP A 500 26.32 11.79 16.72
N ARG A 501 25.45 12.45 17.49
CA ARG A 501 25.06 13.85 17.30
C ARG A 501 26.04 14.78 18.02
N ASP A 502 26.79 15.54 17.23
CA ASP A 502 27.79 16.48 17.73
C ASP A 502 27.13 17.68 18.44
N LEU A 503 27.86 18.30 19.38
CA LEU A 503 27.43 19.49 20.11
C LEU A 503 28.35 20.66 19.78
N ASN A 504 27.85 21.89 19.85
CA ASN A 504 28.65 23.08 19.60
C ASN A 504 29.50 23.48 20.81
N THR A 505 30.38 22.58 21.27
CA THR A 505 31.31 22.81 22.37
C THR A 505 32.61 22.01 22.19
N SER A 506 33.70 22.46 22.81
CA SER A 506 34.96 21.69 22.90
C SER A 506 35.16 21.02 24.28
N LYS A 507 34.20 21.19 25.20
CA LYS A 507 34.25 20.72 26.58
C LYS A 507 33.63 19.32 26.71
N TYR A 508 34.28 18.36 26.09
CA TYR A 508 33.99 16.94 26.23
C TYR A 508 35.31 16.15 26.19
N THR A 509 35.28 14.89 26.62
CA THR A 509 36.43 13.99 26.62
C THR A 509 36.59 13.33 25.26
N VAL A 510 35.52 12.73 24.73
CA VAL A 510 35.52 12.02 23.44
C VAL A 510 34.26 12.32 22.64
N TYR A 511 34.39 12.39 21.32
CA TYR A 511 33.27 12.28 20.38
C TYR A 511 33.41 10.97 19.63
N LEU A 512 32.34 10.18 19.59
CA LEU A 512 32.24 8.95 18.81
C LEU A 512 31.05 9.04 17.88
N GLY A 513 31.29 9.20 16.58
CA GLY A 513 30.23 9.38 15.57
C GLY A 513 30.25 8.33 14.47
N GLY A 514 29.13 8.15 13.79
CA GLY A 514 29.09 7.41 12.53
C GLY A 514 29.54 8.24 11.34
N ASP A 515 30.12 7.58 10.33
CA ASP A 515 30.53 8.22 9.09
C ASP A 515 29.33 8.52 8.16
N ASN A 516 28.60 9.61 8.48
CA ASN A 516 27.47 10.07 7.67
C ASN A 516 27.90 10.61 6.28
N GLU A 517 29.17 11.01 6.10
CA GLU A 517 29.67 11.41 4.79
C GLU A 517 29.89 10.17 3.90
N GLU A 518 30.40 9.07 4.46
CA GLU A 518 30.47 7.75 3.80
C GLU A 518 29.09 7.22 3.42
N THR A 519 28.04 7.52 4.18
CA THR A 519 26.67 7.13 3.80
C THR A 519 26.28 7.67 2.42
N GLY A 520 26.60 8.94 2.14
CA GLY A 520 26.39 9.55 0.84
C GLY A 520 27.42 9.12 -0.20
N ARG A 521 28.70 9.23 0.14
CA ARG A 521 29.81 8.90 -0.77
C ARG A 521 29.77 7.44 -1.20
N GLY A 522 29.54 6.52 -0.28
CA GLY A 522 29.42 5.08 -0.53
C GLY A 522 28.22 4.72 -1.40
N SER A 523 27.10 5.42 -1.23
CA SER A 523 25.93 5.27 -2.12
C SER A 523 26.26 5.69 -3.56
N ALA A 524 26.92 6.84 -3.73
CA ALA A 524 27.37 7.31 -5.03
C ALA A 524 28.47 6.42 -5.64
N GLU A 525 29.39 5.89 -4.84
CA GLU A 525 30.42 4.94 -5.31
C GLU A 525 29.80 3.66 -5.86
N VAL A 526 28.82 3.06 -5.16
CA VAL A 526 28.11 1.88 -5.67
C VAL A 526 27.35 2.19 -6.95
N LEU A 527 26.72 3.37 -7.05
CA LEU A 527 26.06 3.81 -8.28
C LEU A 527 27.06 3.88 -9.45
N VAL A 528 28.18 4.58 -9.25
CA VAL A 528 29.21 4.75 -10.29
C VAL A 528 29.78 3.40 -10.72
N ASP A 529 30.08 2.50 -9.77
CA ASP A 529 30.60 1.17 -10.08
C ASP A 529 29.57 0.32 -10.83
N THR A 530 28.29 0.45 -10.48
CA THR A 530 27.18 -0.20 -11.19
C THR A 530 27.09 0.29 -12.64
N LEU A 531 27.11 1.61 -12.84
CA LEU A 531 27.06 2.22 -14.18
C LEU A 531 28.27 1.83 -15.04
N LYS A 532 29.49 1.83 -14.47
CA LYS A 532 30.70 1.38 -15.17
C LYS A 532 30.62 -0.09 -15.59
N GLN A 533 30.10 -0.95 -14.72
CA GLN A 533 29.97 -2.38 -15.00
C GLN A 533 28.89 -2.69 -16.04
N GLU A 534 27.76 -1.99 -16.00
CA GLU A 534 26.61 -2.27 -16.86
C GLU A 534 26.65 -1.55 -18.21
N LYS A 535 27.04 -0.27 -18.23
CA LYS A 535 26.95 0.61 -19.41
C LYS A 535 28.30 0.97 -20.01
N GLY A 536 29.41 0.76 -19.31
CA GLY A 536 30.74 1.21 -19.72
C GLY A 536 30.97 2.74 -19.63
N GLU A 537 29.88 3.52 -19.49
CA GLU A 537 29.87 4.97 -19.29
C GLU A 537 29.12 5.33 -18.00
N VAL A 538 29.50 6.44 -17.36
CA VAL A 538 28.95 6.86 -16.07
C VAL A 538 27.90 7.95 -16.27
N ASN A 539 26.76 7.55 -16.85
CA ASN A 539 25.64 8.44 -17.14
C ASN A 539 24.35 7.95 -16.45
N GLY A 540 23.61 8.85 -15.82
CA GLY A 540 22.33 8.51 -15.18
C GLY A 540 21.64 9.68 -14.50
N ARG A 541 20.31 9.62 -14.41
CA ARG A 541 19.48 10.66 -13.80
C ARG A 541 18.93 10.22 -12.45
N ILE A 542 19.08 11.06 -11.44
CA ILE A 542 18.84 10.73 -10.04
C ILE A 542 17.82 11.70 -9.42
N ILE A 543 16.87 11.15 -8.67
CA ILE A 543 16.04 11.91 -7.72
C ILE A 543 16.60 11.70 -6.32
N GLU A 544 16.78 12.76 -5.54
CA GLU A 544 17.14 12.66 -4.12
C GLU A 544 15.93 12.92 -3.22
N ILE A 545 15.73 12.01 -2.26
CA ILE A 545 14.78 12.15 -1.17
C ILE A 545 15.57 12.30 0.14
N LYS A 546 15.66 13.55 0.61
CA LYS A 546 16.41 13.94 1.81
C LYS A 546 15.64 13.58 3.07
N GLY A 547 16.35 13.47 4.19
CA GLY A 547 15.77 13.31 5.52
C GLY A 547 15.00 14.54 6.01
N VAL A 548 15.14 14.90 7.28
CA VAL A 548 14.68 16.20 7.79
C VAL A 548 15.68 17.32 7.46
N GLN A 549 15.27 18.58 7.60
CA GLN A 549 16.17 19.73 7.49
C GLN A 549 17.08 19.82 8.72
N ALA A 550 18.16 19.04 8.70
CA ALA A 550 19.17 18.96 9.77
C ALA A 550 20.56 18.67 9.19
N PRO A 551 21.64 18.97 9.93
CA PRO A 551 23.03 18.78 9.47
C PRO A 551 23.33 17.38 8.93
N ILE A 552 22.69 16.34 9.48
CA ILE A 552 22.88 14.96 9.03
C ILE A 552 22.50 14.75 7.57
N SER A 553 21.37 15.34 7.12
CA SER A 553 20.93 15.28 5.72
C SER A 553 21.89 16.03 4.81
N ASP A 554 22.43 17.16 5.27
CA ASP A 554 23.40 17.96 4.50
C ASP A 554 24.75 17.25 4.36
N ILE A 555 25.22 16.55 5.40
CA ILE A 555 26.46 15.75 5.37
C ILE A 555 26.31 14.57 4.39
N ARG A 556 25.20 13.82 4.48
CA ARG A 556 24.89 12.72 3.56
C ARG A 556 24.83 13.21 2.12
N ARG A 557 24.09 14.29 1.87
CA ARG A 557 24.03 14.95 0.55
C ARG A 557 25.41 15.36 0.07
N LYS A 558 26.21 16.05 0.90
CA LYS A 558 27.55 16.51 0.53
C LYS A 558 28.44 15.35 0.09
N GLY A 559 28.46 14.25 0.84
CA GLY A 559 29.21 13.04 0.47
C GLY A 559 28.77 12.48 -0.89
N PHE A 560 27.47 12.45 -1.15
CA PHE A 560 26.91 12.00 -2.42
C PHE A 560 27.28 12.94 -3.59
N ILE A 561 27.03 14.25 -3.44
CA ILE A 561 27.30 15.29 -4.43
C ILE A 561 28.77 15.34 -4.81
N ASN A 562 29.67 15.42 -3.83
CA ASN A 562 31.13 15.48 -4.05
C ASN A 562 31.65 14.27 -4.86
N MET A 563 30.97 13.13 -4.76
CA MET A 563 31.33 11.94 -5.52
C MET A 563 30.79 11.99 -6.96
N ILE A 564 29.51 12.35 -7.15
CA ILE A 564 28.90 12.40 -8.48
C ILE A 564 29.42 13.57 -9.32
N GLU A 565 29.83 14.69 -8.73
CA GLU A 565 30.43 15.84 -9.44
C GLU A 565 31.71 15.48 -10.21
N LYS A 566 32.39 14.39 -9.81
CA LYS A 566 33.54 13.84 -10.54
C LYS A 566 33.14 13.19 -11.88
N TYR A 567 31.84 12.98 -12.11
CA TYR A 567 31.26 12.30 -13.27
C TYR A 567 30.14 13.16 -13.89
N PRO A 568 30.47 14.04 -14.86
CA PRO A 568 29.52 14.99 -15.45
C PRO A 568 28.28 14.35 -16.12
N GLY A 569 28.31 13.04 -16.41
CA GLY A 569 27.18 12.31 -16.96
C GLY A 569 26.09 11.95 -15.94
N ILE A 570 26.36 12.11 -14.64
CA ILE A 570 25.36 11.92 -13.60
C ILE A 570 24.66 13.25 -13.32
N GLU A 571 23.33 13.26 -13.43
CA GLU A 571 22.51 14.44 -13.20
C GLU A 571 21.53 14.22 -12.05
N LEU A 572 21.54 15.14 -11.07
CA LEU A 572 20.52 15.20 -10.03
C LEU A 572 19.35 16.06 -10.52
N VAL A 573 18.25 15.42 -10.92
CA VAL A 573 17.11 16.09 -11.58
C VAL A 573 16.12 16.71 -10.60
N ALA A 574 16.03 16.17 -9.39
CA ALA A 574 15.20 16.69 -8.31
C ALA A 574 15.79 16.34 -6.94
N SER A 575 15.52 17.19 -5.94
CA SER A 575 15.91 16.98 -4.55
C SER A 575 14.88 17.59 -3.62
N GLU A 576 14.19 16.75 -2.85
CA GLU A 576 13.16 17.19 -1.92
C GLU A 576 13.24 16.44 -0.59
N PHE A 577 12.61 16.97 0.45
CA PHE A 577 12.62 16.38 1.79
C PHE A 577 11.48 15.39 1.98
N GLY A 578 11.82 14.16 2.38
CA GLY A 578 10.91 13.11 2.84
C GLY A 578 10.77 13.04 4.37
N ASP A 579 11.54 13.84 5.12
CA ASP A 579 11.45 14.03 6.57
C ASP A 579 11.62 12.77 7.43
N PHE A 580 12.33 11.76 6.94
CA PHE A 580 12.38 10.44 7.59
C PHE A 580 10.98 9.80 7.77
N ASP A 581 9.99 10.23 6.98
CA ASP A 581 8.61 9.77 7.05
C ASP A 581 8.23 8.94 5.82
N ARG A 582 7.69 7.74 6.05
CA ARG A 582 7.36 6.78 5.00
C ARG A 582 6.27 7.28 4.05
N GLU A 583 5.25 7.95 4.58
CA GLU A 583 4.11 8.46 3.78
C GLU A 583 4.50 9.70 2.97
N LYS A 584 5.28 10.60 3.56
CA LYS A 584 5.82 11.78 2.88
C LYS A 584 6.78 11.36 1.77
N ALA A 585 7.71 10.47 2.05
CA ALA A 585 8.63 9.92 1.05
C ALA A 585 7.86 9.28 -0.12
N TYR A 586 6.79 8.52 0.15
CA TYR A 586 5.91 7.98 -0.88
C TYR A 586 5.27 9.08 -1.76
N LYS A 587 4.64 10.09 -1.16
CA LYS A 587 3.95 11.17 -1.89
C LYS A 587 4.91 11.98 -2.75
N VAL A 588 6.06 12.37 -2.18
CA VAL A 588 7.10 13.16 -2.86
C VAL A 588 7.68 12.35 -4.03
N THR A 589 8.07 11.10 -3.79
CA THR A 589 8.65 10.23 -4.83
C THR A 589 7.66 9.98 -5.97
N LYS A 590 6.38 9.71 -5.66
CA LYS A 590 5.35 9.45 -6.67
C LYS A 590 5.11 10.68 -7.56
N ARG A 591 5.23 11.89 -7.02
CA ARG A 591 5.16 13.13 -7.81
C ARG A 591 6.42 13.32 -8.65
N LEU A 592 7.61 13.22 -8.05
CA LEU A 592 8.88 13.46 -8.75
C LEU A 592 9.12 12.45 -9.89
N LEU A 593 8.73 11.18 -9.73
CA LEU A 593 8.83 10.18 -10.81
C LEU A 593 7.84 10.38 -11.96
N LYS A 594 6.77 11.17 -11.75
CA LYS A 594 5.85 11.62 -12.81
C LYS A 594 6.41 12.83 -13.54
N GLU A 595 7.02 13.77 -12.81
CA GLU A 595 7.65 14.98 -13.37
C GLU A 595 8.94 14.63 -14.14
N HIS A 596 9.74 13.71 -13.61
CA HIS A 596 11.00 13.23 -14.17
C HIS A 596 10.88 11.75 -14.56
N HIS A 597 10.15 11.50 -15.64
CA HIS A 597 9.84 10.14 -16.10
C HIS A 597 11.07 9.32 -16.51
N ASP A 598 12.18 10.00 -16.79
CA ASP A 598 13.48 9.48 -17.22
C ASP A 598 14.50 9.30 -16.07
N ALA A 599 14.09 9.53 -14.81
CA ALA A 599 14.91 9.22 -13.66
C ALA A 599 15.12 7.69 -13.52
N GLU A 600 16.37 7.25 -13.47
CA GLU A 600 16.75 5.84 -13.37
C GLU A 600 17.04 5.42 -11.91
N PHE A 601 17.33 6.39 -11.05
CA PHE A 601 17.75 6.15 -9.67
C PHE A 601 17.04 7.06 -8.68
N VAL A 602 16.75 6.53 -7.50
CA VAL A 602 16.33 7.31 -6.33
C VAL A 602 17.36 7.14 -5.22
N TYR A 603 17.94 8.25 -4.76
CA TYR A 603 18.81 8.29 -3.59
C TYR A 603 17.99 8.67 -2.36
N SER A 604 17.83 7.72 -1.44
CA SER A 604 17.16 7.91 -0.16
C SER A 604 18.18 8.15 0.95
N HIS A 605 17.91 9.13 1.80
CA HIS A 605 18.71 9.38 3.01
C HIS A 605 18.33 8.47 4.18
N ASP A 606 17.39 7.55 4.04
CA ASP A 606 16.96 6.64 5.12
C ASP A 606 16.17 5.41 4.61
N ASP A 607 16.23 4.29 5.34
CA ASP A 607 15.60 3.02 4.97
C ASP A 607 14.08 3.02 5.22
N ASP A 608 13.56 3.76 6.21
CA ASP A 608 12.11 3.90 6.41
C ASP A 608 11.47 4.69 5.26
N MET A 609 12.14 5.75 4.80
CA MET A 609 11.76 6.47 3.59
C MET A 609 11.84 5.57 2.34
N THR A 610 12.84 4.69 2.29
CA THR A 610 12.99 3.73 1.19
C THR A 610 11.79 2.81 1.04
N MET A 611 11.13 2.41 2.13
CA MET A 611 9.89 1.64 2.02
C MET A 611 8.75 2.44 1.36
N GLY A 612 8.68 3.75 1.62
CA GLY A 612 7.77 4.67 0.93
C GLY A 612 8.10 4.83 -0.56
N ILE A 613 9.39 4.96 -0.88
CA ILE A 613 9.93 5.03 -2.26
C ILE A 613 9.61 3.74 -3.04
N VAL A 614 9.83 2.57 -2.43
CA VAL A 614 9.51 1.25 -3.00
C VAL A 614 8.02 1.19 -3.38
N ARG A 615 7.13 1.61 -2.46
CA ARG A 615 5.69 1.65 -2.74
C ARG A 615 5.36 2.60 -3.88
N ALA A 616 5.98 3.78 -3.93
CA ALA A 616 5.74 4.75 -5.00
C ALA A 616 6.16 4.23 -6.37
N ILE A 617 7.30 3.53 -6.46
CA ILE A 617 7.80 2.93 -7.70
C ILE A 617 6.89 1.81 -8.18
N ARG A 618 6.46 0.91 -7.28
CA ARG A 618 5.54 -0.20 -7.58
C ARG A 618 4.18 0.31 -8.06
N ASP A 619 3.64 1.33 -7.40
CA ASP A 619 2.38 1.98 -7.79
C ASP A 619 2.42 2.59 -9.20
N LEU A 620 3.60 2.97 -9.67
CA LEU A 620 3.81 3.53 -11.00
C LEU A 620 4.18 2.46 -12.05
N GLY A 621 4.30 1.20 -11.65
CA GLY A 621 4.73 0.10 -12.53
C GLY A 621 6.19 0.24 -13.00
N LYS A 622 7.03 0.93 -12.23
CA LYS A 622 8.41 1.29 -12.60
C LYS A 622 9.47 0.41 -11.93
N GLU A 623 9.08 -0.73 -11.34
CA GLU A 623 9.97 -1.59 -10.54
C GLU A 623 11.14 -2.21 -11.33
N ASN A 624 11.06 -2.23 -12.67
CA ASN A 624 12.15 -2.68 -13.54
C ASN A 624 13.01 -1.53 -14.08
N GLU A 625 12.53 -0.29 -14.00
CA GLU A 625 13.17 0.91 -14.57
C GLU A 625 13.96 1.69 -13.52
N VAL A 626 13.42 1.78 -12.29
CA VAL A 626 13.99 2.61 -11.23
C VAL A 626 14.68 1.76 -10.18
N ARG A 627 15.89 2.18 -9.77
CA ARG A 627 16.71 1.52 -8.75
C ARG A 627 16.96 2.46 -7.58
N ILE A 628 17.21 1.89 -6.40
CA ILE A 628 17.29 2.67 -5.16
C ILE A 628 18.70 2.58 -4.55
N LEU A 629 19.21 3.72 -4.08
CA LEU A 629 20.38 3.83 -3.22
C LEU A 629 19.86 4.24 -1.84
N SER A 630 20.11 3.42 -0.82
CA SER A 630 19.51 3.58 0.51
C SER A 630 20.56 3.67 1.61
N CYS A 631 20.12 3.90 2.85
CA CYS A 631 20.98 3.88 4.03
C CYS A 631 20.19 3.74 5.33
N ALA A 632 20.84 3.24 6.39
CA ALA A 632 20.41 3.07 7.80
C ALA A 632 20.52 1.61 8.27
N GLY A 633 20.36 0.63 7.38
CA GLY A 633 20.54 -0.79 7.67
C GLY A 633 19.33 -1.49 8.28
N MET A 634 18.11 -1.14 7.84
CA MET A 634 16.86 -1.74 8.30
C MET A 634 16.72 -3.18 7.77
N LYS A 635 16.20 -4.10 8.62
CA LYS A 635 16.06 -5.51 8.26
C LYS A 635 15.24 -5.73 7.01
N ASP A 636 14.14 -4.99 6.82
CA ASP A 636 13.27 -5.14 5.65
C ASP A 636 13.98 -4.74 4.36
N VAL A 637 14.78 -3.67 4.37
CA VAL A 637 15.61 -3.28 3.22
C VAL A 637 16.67 -4.34 2.93
N TYR A 638 17.31 -4.87 3.97
CA TYR A 638 18.30 -5.96 3.83
C TYR A 638 17.67 -7.24 3.29
N LYS A 639 16.46 -7.57 3.72
CA LYS A 639 15.67 -8.69 3.21
C LYS A 639 15.35 -8.51 1.72
N MET A 640 14.96 -7.30 1.30
CA MET A 640 14.74 -7.00 -0.12
C MET A 640 16.02 -7.17 -0.97
N ILE A 641 17.17 -6.69 -0.47
CA ILE A 641 18.47 -6.89 -1.12
C ILE A 641 18.80 -8.39 -1.23
N LYS A 642 18.65 -9.14 -0.13
CA LYS A 642 18.91 -10.58 -0.07
C LYS A 642 18.01 -11.40 -1.01
N ASN A 643 16.74 -11.02 -1.11
CA ASN A 643 15.75 -11.72 -1.92
C ASN A 643 15.74 -11.26 -3.39
N HIS A 644 16.61 -10.33 -3.78
CA HIS A 644 16.65 -9.74 -5.11
C HIS A 644 15.30 -9.12 -5.56
N GLU A 645 14.59 -8.48 -4.63
CA GLU A 645 13.28 -7.89 -4.88
C GLU A 645 13.35 -6.65 -5.81
N ARG A 646 12.20 -6.31 -6.42
CA ARG A 646 12.04 -5.15 -7.29
C ARG A 646 11.13 -4.07 -6.63
N PRO A 647 11.42 -2.77 -6.77
CA PRO A 647 12.61 -2.17 -7.40
C PRO A 647 13.91 -2.55 -6.71
N LYS A 648 14.98 -2.68 -7.50
CA LYS A 648 16.27 -3.16 -7.00
C LYS A 648 16.91 -2.10 -6.09
N ILE A 649 17.23 -2.48 -4.87
CA ILE A 649 18.03 -1.68 -3.93
C ILE A 649 19.50 -2.07 -4.14
N LEU A 650 20.31 -1.14 -4.64
CA LEU A 650 21.71 -1.41 -4.99
C LEU A 650 22.62 -1.47 -3.77
N VAL A 651 22.32 -0.64 -2.77
CA VAL A 651 23.08 -0.55 -1.52
C VAL A 651 22.18 0.00 -0.42
N SER A 652 22.42 -0.46 0.81
CA SER A 652 22.08 0.30 2.02
C SER A 652 23.38 0.55 2.80
N VAL A 653 23.84 1.80 2.82
CA VAL A 653 25.06 2.18 3.55
C VAL A 653 24.69 2.45 5.00
N THR A 654 25.39 1.86 5.96
CA THR A 654 25.14 2.09 7.38
C THR A 654 26.43 2.03 8.18
N TYR A 655 26.47 2.66 9.34
CA TYR A 655 27.46 2.36 10.37
C TYR A 655 26.77 1.60 11.50
N SER A 656 27.52 0.72 12.16
CA SER A 656 26.94 -0.28 13.05
C SER A 656 26.09 0.35 14.17
N PRO A 657 24.81 -0.04 14.34
CA PRO A 657 24.00 0.40 15.48
C PRO A 657 24.57 -0.07 16.83
N THR A 658 25.55 -0.98 16.83
CA THR A 658 26.36 -1.34 18.00
C THR A 658 27.28 -0.20 18.49
N MET A 659 27.20 1.00 17.92
CA MET A 659 28.01 2.13 18.36
C MET A 659 27.78 2.51 19.82
N GLY A 660 26.57 2.31 20.34
CA GLY A 660 26.30 2.53 21.75
C GLY A 660 27.03 1.52 22.66
N ALA A 661 27.09 0.25 22.27
CA ALA A 661 27.97 -0.74 22.91
C ALA A 661 29.44 -0.33 22.80
N THR A 662 29.87 0.15 21.62
CA THR A 662 31.24 0.64 21.42
C THR A 662 31.56 1.81 22.34
N ALA A 663 30.60 2.71 22.58
CA ALA A 663 30.76 3.85 23.48
C ALA A 663 30.93 3.43 24.95
N VAL A 664 30.14 2.44 25.40
CA VAL A 664 30.26 1.88 26.75
C VAL A 664 31.62 1.21 26.94
N ASP A 665 32.00 0.28 26.04
CA ASP A 665 33.30 -0.39 26.11
C ASP A 665 34.48 0.60 26.04
N PHE A 666 34.37 1.62 25.18
CA PHE A 666 35.35 2.68 25.09
C PHE A 666 35.49 3.43 26.42
N MET A 667 34.37 3.91 26.98
CA MET A 667 34.40 4.72 28.21
C MET A 667 34.87 3.90 29.41
N THR A 668 34.47 2.63 29.51
CA THR A 668 34.96 1.74 30.56
C THR A 668 36.48 1.57 30.47
N LYS A 669 37.01 1.23 29.29
CA LYS A 669 38.47 1.10 29.09
C LYS A 669 39.21 2.41 29.34
N TYR A 670 38.60 3.54 28.99
CA TYR A 670 39.15 4.87 29.23
C TYR A 670 39.32 5.13 30.73
N LEU A 671 38.27 4.91 31.53
CA LEU A 671 38.30 5.06 33.00
C LEU A 671 39.28 4.10 33.67
N GLU A 672 39.35 2.86 33.18
CA GLU A 672 40.27 1.84 33.67
C GLU A 672 41.73 2.04 33.19
N LYS A 673 41.99 3.04 32.33
CA LYS A 673 43.30 3.31 31.70
C LYS A 673 43.86 2.10 30.95
N LYS A 674 42.98 1.32 30.31
CA LYS A 674 43.33 0.20 29.43
C LYS A 674 43.54 0.67 27.99
N GLU A 675 44.11 -0.20 27.15
CA GLU A 675 44.31 0.08 25.74
C GLU A 675 42.96 0.22 25.00
N LEU A 676 42.80 1.33 24.27
CA LEU A 676 41.59 1.63 23.49
C LEU A 676 41.69 0.96 22.11
N VAL A 677 41.18 -0.27 22.02
CA VAL A 677 41.11 -1.04 20.76
C VAL A 677 39.66 -1.14 20.29
N GLY A 678 39.38 -0.75 19.05
CA GLY A 678 38.05 -0.87 18.44
C GLY A 678 38.04 -0.60 16.94
N ASN A 679 36.89 -0.84 16.30
CA ASN A 679 36.69 -0.63 14.87
C ASN A 679 36.22 0.81 14.58
N TRP A 680 37.12 1.77 14.78
CA TRP A 680 36.92 3.19 14.54
C TRP A 680 38.21 3.83 14.03
N THR A 681 38.10 4.99 13.40
CA THR A 681 39.24 5.80 12.96
C THR A 681 39.37 7.02 13.86
N LYS A 682 40.56 7.24 14.42
CA LYS A 682 40.87 8.47 15.17
C LYS A 682 41.12 9.60 14.16
N ILE A 683 40.25 10.61 14.17
CA ILE A 683 40.33 11.78 13.28
C ILE A 683 41.20 12.87 13.91
N ASP A 684 41.04 13.08 15.21
CA ASP A 684 41.86 13.98 16.02
C ASP A 684 41.95 13.46 17.46
N ASP A 685 42.51 14.25 18.39
CA ASP A 685 42.73 13.82 19.77
C ASP A 685 41.48 13.49 20.58
N LYS A 686 40.30 13.98 20.16
CA LYS A 686 39.03 13.72 20.83
C LYS A 686 37.99 13.05 19.92
N LYS A 687 38.17 13.07 18.60
CA LYS A 687 37.16 12.66 17.61
C LYS A 687 37.46 11.30 16.99
N TYR A 688 36.51 10.38 17.13
CA TYR A 688 36.56 9.02 16.61
C TYR A 688 35.35 8.76 15.72
N ILE A 689 35.57 8.13 14.56
CA ILE A 689 34.53 7.86 13.58
C ILE A 689 34.44 6.36 13.31
N ILE A 690 33.23 5.81 13.47
CA ILE A 690 32.91 4.43 13.11
C ILE A 690 32.69 4.38 11.59
N PRO A 691 33.44 3.53 10.86
CA PRO A 691 33.38 3.50 9.41
C PRO A 691 32.01 3.05 8.91
N GLY A 692 31.56 3.66 7.82
CA GLY A 692 30.39 3.22 7.08
C GLY A 692 30.65 1.90 6.34
N ILE A 693 29.65 1.03 6.32
CA ILE A 693 29.63 -0.27 5.66
C ILE A 693 28.64 -0.19 4.50
N LYS A 694 29.09 -0.51 3.30
CA LYS A 694 28.25 -0.63 2.11
C LYS A 694 27.66 -2.02 2.06
N VAL A 695 26.38 -2.16 2.40
CA VAL A 695 25.69 -3.45 2.32
C VAL A 695 25.03 -3.57 0.96
N THR A 696 25.49 -4.54 0.19
CA THR A 696 25.07 -4.84 -1.19
C THR A 696 24.74 -6.33 -1.30
N GLU A 697 24.21 -6.78 -2.43
CA GLU A 697 23.98 -8.21 -2.70
C GLU A 697 25.24 -9.07 -2.48
N ARG A 698 26.45 -8.52 -2.65
CA ARG A 698 27.71 -9.27 -2.51
C ARG A 698 28.09 -9.64 -1.08
N ASN A 699 27.63 -8.88 -0.09
CA ASN A 699 28.00 -9.06 1.33
C ASN A 699 26.80 -9.12 2.28
N ILE A 700 25.56 -9.09 1.78
CA ILE A 700 24.33 -9.10 2.60
C ILE A 700 24.27 -10.27 3.59
N GLU A 701 24.78 -11.45 3.22
CA GLU A 701 24.81 -12.63 4.10
C GLU A 701 25.63 -12.44 5.38
N LYS A 702 26.57 -11.48 5.40
CA LYS A 702 27.35 -11.16 6.60
C LYS A 702 26.66 -10.16 7.52
N HIS A 703 25.63 -9.48 7.04
CA HIS A 703 25.02 -8.33 7.72
C HIS A 703 23.52 -8.54 8.02
N TYR A 704 22.87 -9.51 7.39
CA TYR A 704 21.47 -9.83 7.65
C TYR A 704 21.32 -10.83 8.81
N ASP A 705 20.68 -10.40 9.89
CA ASP A 705 20.26 -11.29 10.99
C ASP A 705 18.74 -11.53 10.91
N PRO A 706 18.28 -12.79 10.65
CA PRO A 706 16.86 -13.09 10.62
C PRO A 706 16.16 -12.91 11.98
N ASN A 707 16.91 -12.95 13.09
CA ASN A 707 16.40 -12.82 14.45
C ASN A 707 16.42 -11.38 14.97
N ALA A 708 16.97 -10.43 14.21
CA ALA A 708 16.90 -9.01 14.56
C ALA A 708 15.43 -8.57 14.66
N LYS A 709 15.09 -7.83 15.73
CA LYS A 709 13.73 -7.28 15.92
C LYS A 709 13.39 -6.19 14.90
N TRP A 710 14.41 -5.51 14.37
CA TRP A 710 14.30 -4.32 13.53
C TRP A 710 15.22 -4.39 12.31
#